data_AF-A0A812TGI3-F1
#
_entry.id   AF-A0A812TGI3-F1
#
_cell.length_a   1.000
_cell.length_b   1.000
_cell.length_c   1.000
_cell.angle_alpha   90.00
_cell.angle_beta   90.00
_cell.angle_gamma   90.00
#
_symmetry.space_group_name_H-M   'P 1'
#
loop_
_entity.id
_entity.type
_entity.pdbx_description
1 polymer ?
#
loop_
_entity_poly.entity_id
_entity_poly.type
_entity_poly.pdbx_seq_one_letter_code
_entity_poly.pdbx_strand_id
1 'polypeptide(L)'
;MIGPGSPVKTRLQARLSKLGSRLGFRRDWYLIVLASFIGCVTGLGAIGFKWMLDFAAHHGAEIQRNYPIWTLALLPMIGAVFVGTIIHFFAPEARGHGVPEVMDSVYRKGSKIRPRVAFTKSLASVLTIGSGGSAGAEGPIVQIGSAIGSFVAQSLKVSRDQAGTLLGCGAAAGIASVFNAPIAGVFFVLEILLRDFSLRTFTPIVVSSVFSTAVTQAVLGKNEAIFAVSDSLAGYQFTIGELPGYLVLGLFCGVVAVGFIRMLYTTEDVYDRLPLHPIVKPVTGAALLGVLGMVYLELQPVHITTEIPNFFGNGYETITSLLSPELFAEGGTHGAIVQTGTLMLLILVVFKALATCFTLGSGGSGGVFAPSLFLGAAAGAAFGEILDAIGILPEGASPASYALVGMAAVVAGTTHAPLTAILILFELTRDVYVLLPIMLAAVVSVVVAQVLLKDSIYSLKLRRRGVLIGTSADLTILRRLTARDIQPIPHVSVHPDDPLDKLLELRDVYKVVDFVVVDHDGNYLGLVTGEDMRTALIEREAIPYLLVEELLRRDLPVIFEDETLDRVLEKFSKHDVSSLALLDAESSEKNKRVLGRITRARLMQRYQQDREYQAVFAARVRKSSGPVTVYGKPNGLEYSRLGLSVSRRVGKAVARNRLKRLVREVFRLTQHDLPSGLDLVVVLRPHEPREESRTMGEARDRSRWAVLGWPAVLLIRLYRALPAAQRREQLLDTAVTLFAERGYGGATTAELARAAGVTEPIIYRHFKSKKDLFVAVIDRTSELTIERWDRQLSSAQDAAQRLRRLIGTNPMISDKGRGIYRVILQAMMEIEDPDILEAIQRHITALHRFVVDGVRRAQEEGWVSRAFSPEITAWTLLHLGLGYGVISPLAIEGHAIDADGVRVRDVIEQMMLGEKARKRQDEMLKQRDGGA
;
A
#
# COMPACT_ATOMS: atom_id res chain seq x y z
N MET A 1 -49.60 -22.37 14.49
CA MET A 1 -48.45 -23.08 15.11
C MET A 1 -47.43 -22.04 15.55
N ILE A 2 -47.26 -21.90 16.86
CA ILE A 2 -46.32 -21.00 17.55
C ILE A 2 -45.03 -21.80 17.83
N GLY A 3 -43.85 -21.22 17.57
CA GLY A 3 -42.55 -21.81 17.91
C GLY A 3 -41.40 -20.79 17.76
N PRO A 4 -40.32 -20.89 18.56
CA PRO A 4 -40.08 -19.94 19.66
C PRO A 4 -38.75 -19.17 19.60
N GLY A 5 -38.67 -18.00 20.26
CA GLY A 5 -37.46 -17.17 20.34
C GLY A 5 -37.43 -16.01 21.36
N SER A 6 -38.12 -16.13 22.50
CA SER A 6 -38.03 -15.35 23.77
C SER A 6 -38.01 -13.78 23.78
N PRO A 7 -38.94 -13.12 24.51
CA PRO A 7 -38.92 -11.67 24.83
C PRO A 7 -38.11 -11.28 26.10
N VAL A 8 -37.33 -12.21 26.68
CA VAL A 8 -36.58 -11.98 27.93
C VAL A 8 -35.24 -11.26 27.69
N LYS A 9 -34.61 -11.46 26.52
CA LYS A 9 -33.23 -11.01 26.24
C LYS A 9 -33.09 -9.51 25.98
N THR A 10 -34.12 -8.87 25.41
CA THR A 10 -34.20 -7.40 25.22
C THR A 10 -34.37 -6.66 26.55
N ARG A 11 -34.89 -7.31 27.60
CA ARG A 11 -35.10 -6.70 28.92
C ARG A 11 -33.80 -6.42 29.67
N LEU A 12 -32.75 -7.24 29.52
CA LEU A 12 -31.49 -7.05 30.24
C LEU A 12 -30.72 -5.84 29.71
N GLN A 13 -30.60 -5.74 28.38
CA GLN A 13 -29.97 -4.59 27.73
C GLN A 13 -30.73 -3.30 28.03
N ALA A 14 -32.08 -3.34 27.97
CA ALA A 14 -32.93 -2.20 28.32
C ALA A 14 -32.87 -1.83 29.82
N ARG A 15 -32.77 -2.82 30.72
CA ARG A 15 -32.63 -2.57 32.17
C ARG A 15 -31.28 -1.98 32.52
N LEU A 16 -30.20 -2.51 31.96
CA LEU A 16 -28.87 -1.94 32.11
C LEU A 16 -28.86 -0.53 31.53
N SER A 17 -29.25 -0.32 30.26
CA SER A 17 -29.25 1.03 29.68
C SER A 17 -30.07 2.04 30.49
N LYS A 18 -31.23 1.64 31.04
CA LYS A 18 -32.11 2.47 31.87
C LYS A 18 -31.55 2.77 33.27
N LEU A 19 -30.74 1.86 33.83
CA LEU A 19 -30.04 2.08 35.10
C LEU A 19 -28.89 3.08 34.92
N GLY A 20 -28.13 2.96 33.84
CA GLY A 20 -27.01 3.87 33.59
C GLY A 20 -27.42 5.25 33.11
N SER A 21 -28.55 5.37 32.40
CA SER A 21 -29.12 6.69 32.07
C SER A 21 -29.59 7.45 33.31
N ARG A 22 -29.97 6.74 34.39
CA ARG A 22 -30.29 7.36 35.69
C ARG A 22 -29.05 7.83 36.46
N LEU A 23 -27.88 7.30 36.12
CA LEU A 23 -26.59 7.64 36.73
C LEU A 23 -25.73 8.58 35.86
N GLY A 24 -26.27 9.08 34.74
CA GLY A 24 -25.58 10.05 33.86
C GLY A 24 -24.54 9.45 32.90
N PHE A 25 -24.47 8.12 32.75
CA PHE A 25 -23.48 7.48 31.88
C PHE A 25 -23.90 7.44 30.39
N ARG A 26 -22.93 7.65 29.47
CA ARG A 26 -23.12 7.55 28.01
C ARG A 26 -23.59 6.14 27.59
N ARG A 27 -24.27 6.05 26.44
CA ARG A 27 -24.96 4.85 25.88
C ARG A 27 -24.15 3.54 25.83
N ASP A 28 -22.82 3.57 25.95
CA ASP A 28 -21.93 2.41 25.78
C ASP A 28 -21.32 1.84 27.07
N TRP A 29 -21.63 2.39 28.26
CA TRP A 29 -21.05 1.95 29.53
C TRP A 29 -21.29 0.45 29.83
N TYR A 30 -22.39 -0.12 29.34
CA TYR A 30 -22.73 -1.52 29.57
C TYR A 30 -21.68 -2.49 28.96
N LEU A 31 -20.91 -2.05 27.95
CA LEU A 31 -19.79 -2.82 27.40
C LEU A 31 -18.69 -3.04 28.43
N ILE A 32 -18.50 -2.11 29.37
CA ILE A 32 -17.51 -2.22 30.45
C ILE A 32 -17.90 -3.34 31.40
N VAL A 33 -19.17 -3.41 31.80
CA VAL A 33 -19.68 -4.50 32.67
C VAL A 33 -19.55 -5.85 31.97
N LEU A 34 -19.91 -5.91 30.69
CA LEU A 34 -19.74 -7.13 29.90
C LEU A 34 -18.27 -7.52 29.76
N ALA A 35 -17.39 -6.54 29.58
CA ALA A 35 -15.95 -6.77 29.51
C ALA A 35 -15.38 -7.31 30.84
N SER A 36 -15.77 -6.76 31.99
CA SER A 36 -15.39 -7.32 33.30
C SER A 36 -15.82 -8.79 33.43
N PHE A 37 -17.07 -9.11 33.04
CA PHE A 37 -17.58 -10.48 33.07
C PHE A 37 -16.80 -11.40 32.13
N ILE A 38 -16.55 -10.97 30.88
CA ILE A 38 -15.75 -11.72 29.91
C ILE A 38 -14.35 -11.95 30.43
N GLY A 39 -13.73 -10.94 31.05
CA GLY A 39 -12.41 -11.02 31.68
C GLY A 39 -12.36 -12.11 32.74
N CYS A 40 -13.29 -12.11 33.70
CA CYS A 40 -13.36 -13.13 34.75
C CYS A 40 -13.53 -14.55 34.19
N VAL A 41 -14.49 -14.74 33.28
CA VAL A 41 -14.78 -16.06 32.69
C VAL A 41 -13.61 -16.56 31.84
N THR A 42 -12.98 -15.66 31.09
CA THR A 42 -11.81 -16.01 30.27
C THR A 42 -10.60 -16.34 31.14
N GLY A 43 -10.37 -15.62 32.25
CA GLY A 43 -9.31 -15.93 33.21
C GLY A 43 -9.47 -17.33 33.81
N LEU A 44 -10.68 -17.69 34.24
CA LEU A 44 -10.99 -19.05 34.72
C LEU A 44 -10.78 -20.11 33.63
N GLY A 45 -11.23 -19.84 32.40
CA GLY A 45 -11.01 -20.72 31.26
C GLY A 45 -9.53 -20.92 30.93
N ALA A 46 -8.72 -19.86 31.05
CA ALA A 46 -7.29 -19.89 30.83
C ALA A 46 -6.55 -20.70 31.91
N ILE A 47 -6.95 -20.57 33.18
CA ILE A 47 -6.43 -21.41 34.27
C ILE A 47 -6.71 -22.88 33.99
N GLY A 48 -7.95 -23.23 33.63
CA GLY A 48 -8.30 -24.61 33.28
C GLY A 48 -7.47 -25.16 32.12
N PHE A 49 -7.28 -24.36 31.07
CA PHE A 49 -6.42 -24.72 29.95
C PHE A 49 -4.95 -24.89 30.36
N LYS A 50 -4.42 -23.99 31.20
CA LYS A 50 -3.06 -24.07 31.72
C LYS A 50 -2.84 -25.32 32.55
N TRP A 51 -3.73 -25.65 33.47
CA TRP A 51 -3.64 -26.88 34.26
C TRP A 51 -3.67 -28.14 33.41
N MET A 52 -4.55 -28.20 32.39
CA MET A 52 -4.57 -29.32 31.45
C MET A 52 -3.26 -29.43 30.66
N LEU A 53 -2.71 -28.30 30.23
CA LEU A 53 -1.46 -28.24 29.48
C LEU A 53 -0.28 -28.67 30.34
N ASP A 54 -0.14 -28.10 31.54
CA ASP A 54 0.94 -28.41 32.50
C ASP A 54 0.89 -29.90 32.89
N PHE A 55 -0.32 -30.43 33.15
CA PHE A 55 -0.52 -31.86 33.41
C PHE A 55 -0.05 -32.72 32.25
N ALA A 56 -0.49 -32.43 31.01
CA ALA A 56 -0.12 -33.23 29.84
C ALA A 56 1.38 -33.12 29.52
N ALA A 57 1.97 -31.92 29.64
CA ALA A 57 3.38 -31.69 29.41
C ALA A 57 4.26 -32.40 30.44
N HIS A 58 3.86 -32.39 31.72
CA HIS A 58 4.59 -33.10 32.78
C HIS A 58 4.63 -34.61 32.52
N HIS A 59 3.48 -35.25 32.31
CA HIS A 59 3.41 -36.68 32.04
C HIS A 59 4.05 -37.06 30.70
N GLY A 60 3.91 -36.21 29.68
CA GLY A 60 4.56 -36.43 28.38
C GLY A 60 6.08 -36.42 28.50
N ALA A 61 6.63 -35.46 29.24
CA ALA A 61 8.06 -35.38 29.52
C ALA A 61 8.55 -36.55 30.39
N GLU A 62 7.77 -36.98 31.38
CA GLU A 62 8.09 -38.16 32.19
C GLU A 62 8.18 -39.44 31.35
N ILE A 63 7.23 -39.64 30.43
CA ILE A 63 7.27 -40.77 29.49
C ILE A 63 8.50 -40.67 28.56
N GLN A 64 8.83 -39.48 28.07
CA GLN A 64 9.99 -39.33 27.18
C GLN A 64 11.33 -39.55 27.88
N ARG A 65 11.44 -39.23 29.18
CA ARG A 65 12.64 -39.46 29.99
C ARG A 65 12.81 -40.91 30.41
N ASN A 66 11.73 -41.57 30.82
CA ASN A 66 11.79 -42.90 31.43
C ASN A 66 11.76 -44.06 30.42
N TYR A 67 11.45 -43.80 29.15
CA TYR A 67 11.32 -44.83 28.12
C TYR A 67 12.30 -44.61 26.96
N PRO A 68 12.60 -45.65 26.15
CA PRO A 68 13.71 -45.57 25.19
C PRO A 68 13.44 -44.59 24.04
N ILE A 69 14.51 -44.16 23.36
CA ILE A 69 14.54 -43.04 22.39
C ILE A 69 13.44 -43.04 21.31
N TRP A 70 12.84 -44.19 20.96
CA TRP A 70 11.71 -44.28 20.03
C TRP A 70 10.42 -43.63 20.55
N THR A 71 10.28 -43.42 21.86
CA THR A 71 9.16 -42.67 22.45
C THR A 71 9.13 -41.20 22.03
N LEU A 72 10.29 -40.63 21.66
CA LEU A 72 10.38 -39.27 21.10
C LEU A 72 9.60 -39.10 19.80
N ALA A 73 9.42 -40.17 19.02
CA ALA A 73 8.56 -40.18 17.84
C ALA A 73 7.15 -40.70 18.15
N LEU A 74 7.06 -41.80 18.91
CA LEU A 74 5.79 -42.48 19.12
C LEU A 74 4.78 -41.63 19.89
N LEU A 75 5.21 -40.94 20.94
CA LEU A 75 4.31 -40.14 21.77
C LEU A 75 3.70 -38.95 21.00
N PRO A 76 4.49 -38.11 20.28
CA PRO A 76 3.92 -37.10 19.39
C PRO A 76 2.98 -37.67 18.32
N MET A 77 3.30 -38.84 17.75
CA MET A 77 2.43 -39.48 16.76
C MET A 77 1.07 -39.87 17.35
N ILE A 78 1.05 -40.46 18.55
CA ILE A 78 -0.19 -40.81 19.25
C ILE A 78 -1.01 -39.54 19.53
N GLY A 79 -0.37 -38.49 20.07
CA GLY A 79 -1.01 -37.19 20.26
C GLY A 79 -1.60 -36.64 18.96
N ALA A 80 -0.85 -36.72 17.86
CA ALA A 80 -1.27 -36.26 16.54
C ALA A 80 -2.46 -37.04 15.95
N VAL A 81 -2.58 -38.35 16.22
CA VAL A 81 -3.76 -39.15 15.83
C VAL A 81 -5.02 -38.60 16.50
N PHE A 82 -4.97 -38.35 17.81
CA PHE A 82 -6.08 -37.77 18.55
C PHE A 82 -6.40 -36.36 18.06
N VAL A 83 -5.38 -35.52 17.86
CA VAL A 83 -5.52 -34.15 17.35
C VAL A 83 -6.18 -34.14 15.98
N GLY A 84 -5.68 -34.94 15.04
CA GLY A 84 -6.24 -35.07 13.70
C GLY A 84 -7.70 -35.52 13.72
N THR A 85 -8.03 -36.50 14.57
CA THR A 85 -9.39 -37.04 14.73
C THR A 85 -10.34 -35.99 15.30
N ILE A 86 -9.96 -35.33 16.40
CA ILE A 86 -10.77 -34.30 17.07
C ILE A 86 -11.03 -33.12 16.12
N ILE A 87 -10.00 -32.63 15.43
CA ILE A 87 -10.14 -31.50 14.49
C ILE A 87 -11.02 -31.88 13.30
N HIS A 88 -10.85 -33.09 12.75
CA HIS A 88 -11.62 -33.54 11.58
C HIS A 88 -13.11 -33.66 11.87
N PHE A 89 -13.49 -34.24 13.01
CA PHE A 89 -14.91 -34.51 13.33
C PHE A 89 -15.62 -33.36 14.06
N PHE A 90 -14.95 -32.59 14.92
CA PHE A 90 -15.62 -31.60 15.79
C PHE A 90 -15.54 -30.16 15.29
N ALA A 91 -14.34 -29.67 14.96
CA ALA A 91 -14.12 -28.31 14.49
C ALA A 91 -12.87 -28.18 13.61
N PRO A 92 -13.01 -28.23 12.27
CA PRO A 92 -11.91 -28.00 11.34
C PRO A 92 -11.25 -26.61 11.52
N GLU A 93 -12.00 -25.64 12.05
CA GLU A 93 -11.51 -24.30 12.38
C GLU A 93 -10.49 -24.27 13.54
N ALA A 94 -10.32 -25.38 14.26
CA ALA A 94 -9.32 -25.50 15.32
C ALA A 94 -7.90 -25.85 14.80
N ARG A 95 -7.73 -26.14 13.50
CA ARG A 95 -6.43 -26.46 12.90
C ARG A 95 -5.45 -25.27 12.90
N GLY A 96 -4.17 -25.54 13.13
CA GLY A 96 -3.08 -24.59 12.97
C GLY A 96 -2.96 -23.60 14.12
N HIS A 97 -2.50 -22.38 13.82
CA HIS A 97 -2.01 -21.44 14.83
C HIS A 97 -3.06 -20.48 15.47
N GLY A 98 -4.34 -20.58 15.10
CA GLY A 98 -5.50 -20.00 15.81
C GLY A 98 -5.78 -18.50 15.58
N VAL A 99 -4.76 -17.64 15.65
CA VAL A 99 -4.92 -16.17 15.51
C VAL A 99 -5.56 -15.75 14.17
N PRO A 100 -5.17 -16.31 13.00
CA PRO A 100 -5.82 -15.96 11.73
C PRO A 100 -7.30 -16.34 11.70
N GLU A 101 -7.69 -17.42 12.35
CA GLU A 101 -9.09 -17.84 12.42
C GLU A 101 -9.94 -16.84 13.21
N VAL A 102 -9.38 -16.24 14.26
CA VAL A 102 -10.00 -15.12 14.98
C VAL A 102 -10.10 -13.89 14.08
N MET A 103 -9.02 -13.50 13.41
CA MET A 103 -9.02 -12.36 12.49
C MET A 103 -10.03 -12.56 11.34
N ASP A 104 -10.10 -13.74 10.73
CA ASP A 104 -11.09 -14.07 9.70
C ASP A 104 -12.52 -13.88 10.22
N SER A 105 -12.77 -14.23 11.49
CA SER A 105 -14.10 -14.04 12.10
C SER A 105 -14.47 -12.56 12.23
N VAL A 106 -13.52 -11.70 12.60
CA VAL A 106 -13.70 -10.25 12.69
C VAL A 106 -13.98 -9.66 11.31
N TYR A 107 -13.16 -9.99 10.31
CA TYR A 107 -13.24 -9.36 8.98
C TYR A 107 -14.34 -9.93 8.07
N ARG A 108 -14.73 -11.21 8.20
CA ARG A 108 -15.72 -11.84 7.30
C ARG A 108 -16.98 -12.35 7.99
N LYS A 109 -16.91 -12.78 9.25
CA LYS A 109 -18.02 -13.48 9.93
C LYS A 109 -18.79 -12.60 10.92
N GLY A 110 -18.51 -11.29 10.94
CA GLY A 110 -19.14 -10.35 11.87
C GLY A 110 -18.85 -10.67 13.33
N SER A 111 -17.62 -11.10 13.63
CA SER A 111 -17.13 -11.44 14.97
C SER A 111 -17.86 -12.64 15.61
N LYS A 112 -18.36 -13.56 14.79
CA LYS A 112 -19.04 -14.79 15.24
C LYS A 112 -18.09 -15.99 15.19
N ILE A 113 -17.88 -16.61 16.35
CA ILE A 113 -17.14 -17.85 16.54
C ILE A 113 -18.09 -18.90 17.15
N ARG A 114 -18.01 -20.15 16.67
CA ARG A 114 -18.81 -21.26 17.19
C ARG A 114 -18.29 -21.68 18.57
N PRO A 115 -19.14 -21.80 19.61
CA PRO A 115 -18.69 -22.11 20.97
C PRO A 115 -17.85 -23.39 21.09
N ARG A 116 -18.20 -24.44 20.32
CA ARG A 116 -17.47 -25.71 20.27
C ARG A 116 -15.98 -25.58 19.89
N VAL A 117 -15.61 -24.48 19.20
CA VAL A 117 -14.23 -24.22 18.80
C VAL A 117 -13.34 -24.01 20.02
N ALA A 118 -13.83 -23.36 21.09
CA ALA A 118 -13.06 -23.15 22.31
C ALA A 118 -12.61 -24.48 22.93
N PHE A 119 -13.55 -25.41 23.12
CA PHE A 119 -13.26 -26.73 23.68
C PHE A 119 -12.35 -27.55 22.77
N THR A 120 -12.68 -27.64 21.48
CA THR A 120 -11.90 -28.41 20.50
C THR A 120 -10.46 -27.89 20.40
N LYS A 121 -10.28 -26.55 20.40
CA LYS A 121 -8.97 -25.91 20.33
C LYS A 121 -8.15 -26.17 21.59
N SER A 122 -8.77 -26.07 22.76
CA SER A 122 -8.12 -26.36 24.04
C SER A 122 -7.55 -27.77 24.05
N LEU A 123 -8.39 -28.77 23.78
CA LEU A 123 -7.99 -30.17 23.83
C LEU A 123 -6.94 -30.52 22.77
N ALA A 124 -7.14 -30.06 21.52
CA ALA A 124 -6.20 -30.30 20.45
C ALA A 124 -4.81 -29.69 20.74
N SER A 125 -4.75 -28.51 21.35
CA SER A 125 -3.49 -27.87 21.70
C SER A 125 -2.80 -28.48 22.91
N VAL A 126 -3.54 -28.88 23.95
CA VAL A 126 -3.00 -29.64 25.08
C VAL A 126 -2.36 -30.94 24.57
N LEU A 127 -3.05 -31.68 23.71
CA LEU A 127 -2.52 -32.93 23.17
C LEU A 127 -1.32 -32.70 22.26
N THR A 128 -1.35 -31.67 21.39
CA THR A 128 -0.22 -31.36 20.49
C THR A 128 1.04 -31.00 21.29
N ILE A 129 0.93 -30.07 22.24
CA ILE A 129 2.08 -29.54 22.98
C ILE A 129 2.53 -30.55 24.05
N GLY A 130 1.58 -31.11 24.80
CA GLY A 130 1.83 -32.06 25.89
C GLY A 130 2.45 -33.36 25.41
N SER A 131 2.16 -33.81 24.19
CA SER A 131 2.83 -34.99 23.61
C SER A 131 4.23 -34.70 23.05
N GLY A 132 4.71 -33.45 23.11
CA GLY A 132 6.04 -33.04 22.63
C GLY A 132 6.05 -32.19 21.36
N GLY A 133 4.90 -31.91 20.75
CA GLY A 133 4.79 -31.07 19.55
C GLY A 133 5.31 -29.65 19.80
N SER A 134 6.10 -29.13 18.85
CA SER A 134 6.73 -27.81 18.99
C SER A 134 5.73 -26.71 18.63
N ALA A 135 5.09 -26.15 19.65
CA ALA A 135 4.13 -25.06 19.51
C ALA A 135 3.90 -24.34 20.85
N GLY A 136 3.36 -23.13 20.77
CA GLY A 136 3.00 -22.32 21.94
C GLY A 136 1.53 -22.37 22.34
N ALA A 137 1.21 -21.89 23.54
CA ALA A 137 -0.14 -21.86 24.11
C ALA A 137 -0.95 -20.60 23.71
N GLU A 138 -0.30 -19.63 23.07
CA GLU A 138 -0.82 -18.27 22.87
C GLU A 138 -1.92 -18.18 21.82
N GLY A 139 -1.71 -18.80 20.66
CA GLY A 139 -2.71 -18.86 19.60
C GLY A 139 -4.02 -19.52 20.06
N PRO A 140 -3.94 -20.68 20.75
CA PRO A 140 -5.09 -21.32 21.36
C PRO A 140 -5.80 -20.44 22.38
N ILE A 141 -5.08 -19.80 23.31
CA ILE A 141 -5.74 -18.98 24.34
C ILE A 141 -6.44 -17.75 23.75
N VAL A 142 -5.84 -17.11 22.73
CA VAL A 142 -6.48 -16.02 21.99
C VAL A 142 -7.79 -16.49 21.38
N GLN A 143 -7.81 -17.67 20.77
CA GLN A 143 -9.00 -18.23 20.13
C GLN A 143 -10.07 -18.67 21.15
N ILE A 144 -9.66 -19.26 22.28
CA ILE A 144 -10.55 -19.64 23.38
C ILE A 144 -11.22 -18.39 23.97
N GLY A 145 -10.43 -17.37 24.32
CA GLY A 145 -10.95 -16.11 24.84
C GLY A 145 -11.86 -15.40 23.84
N SER A 146 -11.44 -15.33 22.57
CA SER A 146 -12.27 -14.75 21.49
C SER A 146 -13.61 -15.46 21.33
N ALA A 147 -13.65 -16.79 21.49
CA ALA A 147 -14.87 -17.57 21.43
C ALA A 147 -15.81 -17.27 22.62
N ILE A 148 -15.28 -17.08 23.83
CA ILE A 148 -16.05 -16.66 25.01
C ILE A 148 -16.67 -15.27 24.77
N GLY A 149 -15.85 -14.29 24.35
CA GLY A 149 -16.32 -12.93 24.04
C GLY A 149 -17.38 -12.91 22.92
N SER A 150 -17.14 -13.70 21.86
CA SER A 150 -18.08 -13.87 20.75
C SER A 150 -19.39 -14.54 21.18
N PHE A 151 -19.35 -15.51 22.10
CA PHE A 151 -20.54 -16.15 22.64
C PHE A 151 -21.42 -15.17 23.43
N VAL A 152 -20.80 -14.32 24.26
CA VAL A 152 -21.51 -13.25 24.99
C VAL A 152 -22.13 -12.26 23.99
N ALA A 153 -21.37 -11.83 22.98
CA ALA A 153 -21.85 -10.93 21.93
C ALA A 153 -23.06 -11.50 21.17
N GLN A 154 -22.99 -12.78 20.77
CA GLN A 154 -24.06 -13.48 20.07
C GLN A 154 -25.30 -13.67 20.94
N SER A 155 -25.11 -13.97 22.22
CA SER A 155 -26.22 -14.15 23.18
C SER A 155 -27.03 -12.88 23.41
N LEU A 156 -26.34 -11.73 23.36
CA LEU A 156 -26.93 -10.40 23.55
C LEU A 156 -27.33 -9.71 22.23
N LYS A 157 -27.03 -10.32 21.07
CA LYS A 157 -27.32 -9.77 19.73
C LYS A 157 -26.83 -8.32 19.55
N VAL A 158 -25.62 -8.03 20.03
CA VAL A 158 -25.00 -6.69 19.90
C VAL A 158 -24.63 -6.37 18.44
N SER A 159 -24.39 -5.09 18.14
CA SER A 159 -23.97 -4.68 16.79
C SER A 159 -22.61 -5.28 16.40
N ARG A 160 -22.27 -5.29 15.10
CA ARG A 160 -21.01 -5.88 14.61
C ARG A 160 -19.77 -5.26 15.25
N ASP A 161 -19.75 -3.93 15.40
CA ASP A 161 -18.62 -3.21 16.01
C ASP A 161 -18.47 -3.62 17.49
N GLN A 162 -19.59 -3.66 18.22
CA GLN A 162 -19.61 -4.11 19.62
C GLN A 162 -19.22 -5.59 19.76
N ALA A 163 -19.65 -6.44 18.82
CA ALA A 163 -19.26 -7.85 18.79
C ALA A 163 -17.75 -8.00 18.56
N GLY A 164 -17.15 -7.16 17.71
CA GLY A 164 -15.69 -7.06 17.56
C GLY A 164 -14.98 -6.68 18.86
N THR A 165 -15.48 -5.64 19.56
CA THR A 165 -14.93 -5.23 20.86
C THR A 165 -15.02 -6.33 21.91
N LEU A 166 -16.17 -7.00 22.07
CA LEU A 166 -16.35 -8.08 23.05
C LEU A 166 -15.52 -9.33 22.73
N LEU A 167 -15.40 -9.68 21.45
CA LEU A 167 -14.47 -10.71 20.99
C LEU A 167 -13.02 -10.33 21.36
N GLY A 168 -12.64 -9.08 21.11
CA GLY A 168 -11.34 -8.52 21.52
C GLY A 168 -11.12 -8.55 23.03
N CYS A 169 -12.15 -8.27 23.84
CA CYS A 169 -12.08 -8.36 25.31
C CYS A 169 -11.67 -9.77 25.75
N GLY A 170 -12.26 -10.80 25.13
CA GLY A 170 -11.91 -12.19 25.39
C GLY A 170 -10.49 -12.53 24.91
N ALA A 171 -10.09 -12.08 23.72
CA ALA A 171 -8.74 -12.29 23.22
C ALA A 171 -7.65 -11.69 24.13
N ALA A 172 -7.84 -10.43 24.55
CA ALA A 172 -6.91 -9.74 25.45
C ALA A 172 -6.86 -10.41 26.82
N ALA A 173 -8.02 -10.78 27.38
CA ALA A 173 -8.11 -11.51 28.63
C ALA A 173 -7.37 -12.86 28.57
N GLY A 174 -7.42 -13.57 27.44
CA GLY A 174 -6.69 -14.82 27.22
C GLY A 174 -5.17 -14.63 27.25
N ILE A 175 -4.65 -13.63 26.52
CA ILE A 175 -3.22 -13.30 26.56
C ILE A 175 -2.79 -12.86 27.97
N ALA A 176 -3.57 -11.97 28.59
CA ALA A 176 -3.27 -11.39 29.89
C ALA A 176 -3.20 -12.42 31.02
N SER A 177 -4.06 -13.43 31.00
CA SER A 177 -4.08 -14.52 32.00
C SER A 177 -2.92 -15.50 31.83
N VAL A 178 -2.62 -15.92 30.59
CA VAL A 178 -1.51 -16.87 30.36
C VAL A 178 -0.16 -16.23 30.64
N PHE A 179 0.02 -14.97 30.23
CA PHE A 179 1.30 -14.30 30.32
C PHE A 179 1.51 -13.44 31.56
N ASN A 180 0.47 -13.28 32.39
CA ASN A 180 0.46 -12.26 33.43
C ASN A 180 0.80 -10.86 32.89
N ALA A 181 0.38 -10.57 31.63
CA ALA A 181 0.76 -9.40 30.86
C ALA A 181 -0.47 -8.62 30.32
N PRO A 182 -1.22 -7.91 31.19
CA PRO A 182 -2.45 -7.24 30.82
C PRO A 182 -2.32 -6.13 29.76
N ILE A 183 -1.27 -5.30 29.78
CA ILE A 183 -1.12 -4.19 28.83
C ILE A 183 -0.80 -4.77 27.46
N ALA A 184 0.10 -5.74 27.42
CA ALA A 184 0.52 -6.44 26.22
C ALA A 184 -0.64 -7.16 25.54
N GLY A 185 -1.53 -7.79 26.32
CA GLY A 185 -2.77 -8.38 25.81
C GLY A 185 -3.70 -7.36 25.15
N VAL A 186 -3.80 -6.14 25.69
CA VAL A 186 -4.58 -5.04 25.09
C VAL A 186 -3.99 -4.65 23.74
N PHE A 187 -2.69 -4.34 23.69
CA PHE A 187 -2.04 -3.90 22.45
C PHE A 187 -1.99 -5.01 21.39
N PHE A 188 -1.86 -6.28 21.79
CA PHE A 188 -2.01 -7.41 20.86
C PHE A 188 -3.34 -7.34 20.10
N VAL A 189 -4.43 -7.06 20.80
CA VAL A 189 -5.76 -6.96 20.18
C VAL A 189 -5.88 -5.71 19.31
N LEU A 190 -5.38 -4.56 19.77
CA LEU A 190 -5.52 -3.29 19.05
C LEU A 190 -4.61 -3.20 17.82
N GLU A 191 -3.41 -3.77 17.88
CA GLU A 191 -2.41 -3.70 16.81
C GLU A 191 -2.54 -4.86 15.82
N ILE A 192 -2.80 -6.08 16.29
CA ILE A 192 -2.86 -7.29 15.45
C ILE A 192 -4.30 -7.63 15.07
N LEU A 193 -5.20 -7.84 16.04
CA LEU A 193 -6.52 -8.43 15.75
C LEU A 193 -7.53 -7.45 15.13
N LEU A 194 -7.79 -6.33 15.80
CA LEU A 194 -8.84 -5.38 15.44
C LEU A 194 -8.32 -4.23 14.57
N ARG A 195 -7.07 -3.79 14.80
CA ARG A 195 -6.47 -2.63 14.12
C ARG A 195 -7.28 -1.34 14.35
N ASP A 196 -7.85 -1.20 15.54
CA ASP A 196 -8.67 -0.06 15.97
C ASP A 196 -8.17 0.45 17.33
N PHE A 197 -7.77 1.72 17.38
CA PHE A 197 -7.32 2.41 18.60
C PHE A 197 -8.38 3.36 19.17
N SER A 198 -9.65 3.23 18.77
CA SER A 198 -10.74 4.06 19.29
C SER A 198 -10.93 3.85 20.80
N LEU A 199 -11.19 4.93 21.54
CA LEU A 199 -11.43 4.87 23.00
C LEU A 199 -12.61 3.94 23.37
N ARG A 200 -13.58 3.81 22.46
CA ARG A 200 -14.75 2.94 22.60
C ARG A 200 -14.36 1.46 22.62
N THR A 201 -13.34 1.08 21.84
CA THR A 201 -12.80 -0.28 21.79
C THR A 201 -11.72 -0.50 22.84
N PHE A 202 -10.85 0.49 23.05
CA PHE A 202 -9.76 0.47 24.02
C PHE A 202 -10.25 0.21 25.45
N THR A 203 -11.22 0.99 25.93
CA THR A 203 -11.63 0.99 27.35
C THR A 203 -12.17 -0.37 27.81
N PRO A 204 -13.12 -1.02 27.11
CA PRO A 204 -13.60 -2.34 27.51
C PRO A 204 -12.50 -3.41 27.45
N ILE A 205 -11.60 -3.37 26.45
CA ILE A 205 -10.52 -4.36 26.31
C ILE A 205 -9.56 -4.28 27.51
N VAL A 206 -9.19 -3.08 27.93
CA VAL A 206 -8.36 -2.86 29.13
C VAL A 206 -9.03 -3.45 30.36
N VAL A 207 -10.30 -3.15 30.58
CA VAL A 207 -11.05 -3.64 31.74
C VAL A 207 -11.10 -5.17 31.74
N SER A 208 -11.42 -5.81 30.61
CA SER A 208 -11.43 -7.27 30.49
C SER A 208 -10.06 -7.88 30.82
N SER A 209 -8.99 -7.28 30.30
CA SER A 209 -7.61 -7.70 30.54
C SER A 209 -7.24 -7.68 32.02
N VAL A 210 -7.52 -6.55 32.69
CA VAL A 210 -7.25 -6.36 34.13
C VAL A 210 -8.02 -7.38 34.99
N PHE A 211 -9.32 -7.57 34.74
CA PHE A 211 -10.13 -8.54 35.50
C PHE A 211 -9.63 -9.97 35.28
N SER A 212 -9.23 -10.32 34.05
CA SER A 212 -8.66 -11.64 33.75
C SER A 212 -7.37 -11.90 34.51
N THR A 213 -6.43 -10.94 34.50
CA THR A 213 -5.18 -11.03 35.25
C THR A 213 -5.43 -11.10 36.76
N ALA A 214 -6.30 -10.24 37.30
CA ALA A 214 -6.63 -10.23 38.73
C ALA A 214 -7.21 -11.57 39.21
N VAL A 215 -8.16 -12.15 38.45
CA VAL A 215 -8.70 -13.49 38.76
C VAL A 215 -7.61 -14.55 38.67
N THR A 216 -6.75 -14.47 37.66
CA THR A 216 -5.67 -15.45 37.47
C THR A 216 -4.68 -15.43 38.62
N GLN A 217 -4.23 -14.24 39.03
CA GLN A 217 -3.32 -14.05 40.16
C GLN A 217 -3.97 -14.48 41.48
N ALA A 218 -5.24 -14.13 41.71
CA ALA A 218 -5.96 -14.51 42.92
C ALA A 218 -6.11 -16.03 43.08
N VAL A 219 -6.34 -16.75 41.98
CA VAL A 219 -6.50 -18.22 42.01
C VAL A 219 -5.16 -18.95 42.06
N LEU A 220 -4.17 -18.51 41.27
CA LEU A 220 -2.86 -19.18 41.21
C LEU A 220 -1.95 -18.80 42.39
N GLY A 221 -2.26 -17.72 43.12
CA GLY A 221 -1.44 -17.22 44.22
C GLY A 221 -0.05 -16.73 43.81
N LYS A 222 0.17 -16.53 42.49
CA LYS A 222 1.46 -16.11 41.92
C LYS A 222 1.28 -14.83 41.12
N ASN A 223 2.17 -13.86 41.35
CA ASN A 223 2.27 -12.63 40.57
C ASN A 223 3.67 -12.49 39.94
N GLU A 224 4.37 -13.58 39.71
CA GLU A 224 5.69 -13.52 39.07
C GLU A 224 5.56 -13.39 37.55
N ALA A 225 6.59 -12.81 36.94
CA ALA A 225 6.73 -12.78 35.50
C ALA A 225 7.22 -14.16 35.02
N ILE A 226 6.86 -14.56 33.78
CA ILE A 226 7.22 -15.89 33.27
C ILE A 226 8.73 -16.03 33.08
N PHE A 227 9.37 -14.95 32.63
CA PHE A 227 10.82 -14.87 32.51
C PHE A 227 11.32 -13.88 33.56
N ALA A 228 11.09 -14.19 34.84
CA ALA A 228 11.70 -13.42 35.92
C ALA A 228 13.22 -13.48 35.71
N VAL A 229 13.75 -12.37 35.24
CA VAL A 229 15.18 -12.22 34.97
C VAL A 229 15.90 -12.31 36.31
N SER A 230 16.87 -13.21 36.43
CA SER A 230 17.67 -13.37 37.67
C SER A 230 18.23 -12.03 38.14
N ASP A 231 18.42 -11.87 39.45
CA ASP A 231 19.05 -10.69 40.07
C ASP A 231 20.40 -10.30 39.41
N SER A 232 21.02 -11.21 38.66
CA SER A 232 22.27 -11.01 37.91
C SER A 232 22.17 -10.08 36.69
N LEU A 233 21.00 -9.94 36.05
CA LEU A 233 20.78 -8.95 34.98
C LEU A 233 20.26 -7.60 35.53
N ALA A 234 19.91 -7.53 36.82
CA ALA A 234 19.40 -6.32 37.46
C ALA A 234 20.41 -5.15 37.51
N GLY A 235 21.68 -5.40 37.16
CA GLY A 235 22.73 -4.39 36.99
C GLY A 235 22.96 -3.92 35.54
N TYR A 236 22.28 -4.50 34.55
CA TYR A 236 22.47 -4.11 33.14
C TYR A 236 22.01 -2.68 32.91
N GLN A 237 22.91 -1.85 32.38
CA GLN A 237 22.58 -0.50 31.93
C GLN A 237 22.98 -0.36 30.47
N PHE A 238 21.99 -0.03 29.64
CA PHE A 238 22.20 0.23 28.23
C PHE A 238 23.23 1.35 28.02
N THR A 239 24.28 1.05 27.27
CA THR A 239 25.29 2.04 26.86
C THR A 239 25.17 2.40 25.39
N ILE A 240 25.59 3.62 25.01
CA ILE A 240 25.58 4.07 23.62
C ILE A 240 26.45 3.17 22.72
N GLY A 241 27.48 2.53 23.28
CA GLY A 241 28.36 1.60 22.55
C GLY A 241 27.65 0.35 22.02
N GLU A 242 26.55 -0.08 22.65
CA GLU A 242 25.78 -1.26 22.22
C GLU A 242 24.81 -0.95 21.07
N LEU A 243 24.57 0.32 20.77
CA LEU A 243 23.57 0.76 19.79
C LEU A 243 23.80 0.18 18.39
N PRO A 244 25.03 0.15 17.84
CA PRO A 244 25.32 -0.54 16.57
C PRO A 244 25.02 -2.04 16.63
N GLY A 245 25.36 -2.69 17.76
CA GLY A 245 25.11 -4.12 17.97
C GLY A 245 23.62 -4.47 17.90
N TYR A 246 22.78 -3.72 18.61
CA TYR A 246 21.32 -3.93 18.57
C TYR A 246 20.67 -3.57 17.23
N LEU A 247 21.23 -2.61 16.48
CA LEU A 247 20.77 -2.31 15.12
C LEU A 247 21.03 -3.49 14.18
N VAL A 248 22.23 -4.06 14.21
CA VAL A 248 22.59 -5.25 13.42
C VAL A 248 21.81 -6.48 13.89
N LEU A 249 21.62 -6.65 15.20
CA LEU A 249 20.76 -7.70 15.74
C LEU A 249 19.33 -7.59 15.20
N GLY A 250 18.75 -6.38 15.17
CA GLY A 250 17.43 -6.14 14.60
C GLY A 250 17.35 -6.54 13.13
N LEU A 251 18.38 -6.21 12.33
CA LEU A 251 18.48 -6.64 10.93
C LEU A 251 18.51 -8.17 10.81
N PHE A 252 19.37 -8.82 11.59
CA PHE A 252 19.51 -10.27 11.63
C PHE A 252 18.19 -10.96 12.04
N CYS A 253 17.55 -10.49 13.12
CA CYS A 253 16.27 -11.00 13.60
C CYS A 253 15.14 -10.82 12.58
N GLY A 254 15.14 -9.72 11.82
CA GLY A 254 14.19 -9.50 10.72
C GLY A 254 14.32 -10.56 9.61
N VAL A 255 15.55 -10.97 9.28
CA VAL A 255 15.80 -12.05 8.32
C VAL A 255 15.35 -13.40 8.89
N VAL A 256 15.68 -13.70 10.16
CA VAL A 256 15.23 -14.92 10.85
C VAL A 256 13.70 -15.00 10.87
N ALA A 257 13.02 -13.89 11.19
CA ALA A 257 11.56 -13.81 11.18
C ALA A 257 10.96 -14.13 9.80
N VAL A 258 11.49 -13.54 8.73
CA VAL A 258 11.02 -13.81 7.36
C VAL A 258 11.30 -15.25 6.94
N GLY A 259 12.47 -15.79 7.30
CA GLY A 259 12.82 -17.18 7.07
C GLY A 259 11.82 -18.13 7.72
N PHE A 260 11.49 -17.88 9.00
CA PHE A 260 10.51 -18.67 9.74
C PHE A 260 9.10 -18.59 9.12
N ILE A 261 8.63 -17.39 8.75
CA ILE A 261 7.32 -17.23 8.07
C ILE A 261 7.31 -18.05 6.77
N ARG A 262 8.32 -17.88 5.91
CA ARG A 262 8.38 -18.59 4.63
C ARG A 262 8.41 -20.09 4.83
N MET A 263 9.18 -20.59 5.80
CA MET A 263 9.28 -22.03 6.04
C MET A 263 7.97 -22.64 6.55
N LEU A 264 7.28 -21.95 7.47
CA LEU A 264 5.98 -22.39 7.98
C LEU A 264 4.96 -22.53 6.85
N TYR A 265 4.79 -21.47 6.06
CA TYR A 265 3.81 -21.47 4.98
C TYR A 265 4.18 -22.36 3.80
N THR A 266 5.48 -22.54 3.53
CA THR A 266 5.93 -23.53 2.53
C THR A 266 5.58 -24.94 3.00
N THR A 267 5.76 -25.23 4.29
CA THR A 267 5.39 -26.53 4.86
C THR A 267 3.88 -26.75 4.82
N GLU A 268 3.07 -25.73 5.15
CA GLU A 268 1.61 -25.78 4.94
C GLU A 268 1.25 -26.06 3.48
N ASP A 269 1.90 -25.38 2.51
CA ASP A 269 1.66 -25.57 1.08
C ASP A 269 2.00 -26.98 0.60
N VAL A 270 3.08 -27.57 1.12
CA VAL A 270 3.47 -28.95 0.83
C VAL A 270 2.41 -29.91 1.36
N TYR A 271 2.01 -29.79 2.63
CA TYR A 271 1.01 -30.67 3.23
C TYR A 271 -0.38 -30.52 2.62
N ASP A 272 -0.75 -29.32 2.17
CA ASP A 272 -2.03 -29.10 1.49
C ASP A 272 -2.07 -29.74 0.10
N ARG A 273 -0.92 -29.89 -0.58
CA ARG A 273 -0.78 -30.61 -1.86
C ARG A 273 -0.71 -32.13 -1.72
N LEU A 274 -0.27 -32.65 -0.57
CA LEU A 274 -0.17 -34.09 -0.35
C LEU A 274 -1.57 -34.74 -0.30
N PRO A 275 -1.81 -35.84 -1.03
CA PRO A 275 -3.08 -36.57 -1.05
C PRO A 275 -3.26 -37.47 0.19
N LEU A 276 -2.96 -36.93 1.37
CA LEU A 276 -3.11 -37.62 2.65
C LEU A 276 -4.44 -37.24 3.31
N HIS A 277 -5.05 -38.19 4.03
CA HIS A 277 -6.25 -37.93 4.81
C HIS A 277 -5.97 -36.87 5.91
N PRO A 278 -6.89 -35.92 6.20
CA PRO A 278 -6.65 -34.85 7.18
C PRO A 278 -6.22 -35.33 8.58
N ILE A 279 -6.65 -36.52 8.99
CA ILE A 279 -6.26 -37.14 10.27
C ILE A 279 -4.79 -37.61 10.25
N VAL A 280 -4.30 -38.06 9.09
CA VAL A 280 -2.95 -38.64 8.93
C VAL A 280 -1.90 -37.55 8.76
N LYS A 281 -2.25 -36.37 8.23
CA LYS A 281 -1.29 -35.27 8.02
C LYS A 281 -0.55 -34.90 9.32
N PRO A 282 -1.22 -34.61 10.45
CA PRO A 282 -0.52 -34.31 11.71
C PRO A 282 0.41 -35.44 12.17
N VAL A 283 0.03 -36.71 11.95
CA VAL A 283 0.83 -37.89 12.33
C VAL A 283 2.15 -37.91 11.57
N THR A 284 2.12 -37.66 10.25
CA THR A 284 3.35 -37.57 9.44
C THR A 284 4.26 -36.43 9.87
N GLY A 285 3.70 -35.28 10.26
CA GLY A 285 4.46 -34.18 10.85
C GLY A 285 5.10 -34.55 12.19
N ALA A 286 4.37 -35.24 13.05
CA ALA A 286 4.86 -35.71 14.35
C ALA A 286 5.96 -36.77 14.21
N ALA A 287 5.87 -37.64 13.21
CA ALA A 287 6.93 -38.59 12.87
C ALA A 287 8.23 -37.86 12.46
N LEU A 288 8.13 -36.86 11.59
CA LEU A 288 9.28 -36.04 11.18
C LEU A 288 9.88 -35.25 12.35
N LEU A 289 9.04 -34.77 13.27
CA LEU A 289 9.50 -34.16 14.52
C LEU A 289 10.30 -35.15 15.37
N GLY A 290 9.82 -36.38 15.52
CA GLY A 290 10.52 -37.44 16.24
C GLY A 290 11.88 -37.78 15.62
N VAL A 291 11.92 -37.93 14.29
CA VAL A 291 13.19 -38.13 13.55
C VAL A 291 14.14 -36.96 13.75
N LEU A 292 13.64 -35.72 13.68
CA LEU A 292 14.44 -34.53 13.96
C LEU A 292 15.00 -34.53 15.39
N GLY A 293 14.22 -35.00 16.36
CA GLY A 293 14.64 -35.22 17.74
C GLY A 293 15.77 -36.24 17.87
N MET A 294 15.65 -37.39 17.21
CA MET A 294 16.71 -38.42 17.20
C MET A 294 18.00 -37.89 16.55
N VAL A 295 17.89 -37.22 15.40
CA VAL A 295 19.04 -36.60 14.72
C VAL A 295 19.71 -35.55 15.62
N TYR A 296 18.92 -34.77 16.38
CA TYR A 296 19.48 -33.80 17.31
C TYR A 296 20.31 -34.45 18.42
N LEU A 297 19.83 -35.57 18.98
CA LEU A 297 20.54 -36.31 20.03
C LEU A 297 21.86 -36.90 19.53
N GLU A 298 21.89 -37.43 18.30
CA GLU A 298 23.12 -37.93 17.66
C GLU A 298 24.14 -36.81 17.38
N LEU A 299 23.68 -35.58 17.19
CA LEU A 299 24.52 -34.41 16.96
C LEU A 299 25.05 -33.77 18.26
N GLN A 300 24.55 -34.16 19.43
CA GLN A 300 25.04 -33.61 20.71
C GLN A 300 26.41 -34.20 21.08
N PRO A 301 27.37 -33.39 21.56
CA PRO A 301 28.56 -33.90 22.22
C PRO A 301 28.18 -34.75 23.44
N VAL A 302 28.94 -35.82 23.70
CA VAL A 302 28.74 -36.83 24.77
C VAL A 302 28.57 -36.27 26.20
N HIS A 303 28.80 -34.96 26.42
CA HIS A 303 28.75 -34.30 27.73
C HIS A 303 27.43 -33.55 28.03
N ILE A 304 26.43 -33.54 27.13
CA ILE A 304 25.16 -32.83 27.34
C ILE A 304 24.06 -33.81 27.77
N THR A 305 23.64 -33.73 29.03
CA THR A 305 22.68 -34.63 29.68
C THR A 305 21.22 -34.18 29.52
N THR A 306 20.80 -33.66 28.35
CA THR A 306 19.37 -33.39 28.12
C THR A 306 18.68 -34.59 27.50
N GLU A 307 17.88 -35.30 28.30
CA GLU A 307 17.11 -36.49 27.91
C GLU A 307 16.01 -36.20 26.86
N ILE A 308 15.57 -34.93 26.73
CA ILE A 308 14.59 -34.47 25.74
C ILE A 308 15.21 -33.33 24.91
N PRO A 309 15.06 -33.32 23.56
CA PRO A 309 15.53 -32.23 22.73
C PRO A 309 14.90 -30.87 23.10
N ASN A 310 15.73 -29.84 23.30
CA ASN A 310 15.34 -28.51 23.80
C ASN A 310 14.27 -27.78 22.96
N PHE A 311 14.06 -28.19 21.71
CA PHE A 311 13.07 -27.58 20.82
C PHE A 311 11.66 -28.21 20.88
N PHE A 312 11.49 -29.32 21.61
CA PHE A 312 10.18 -29.94 21.85
C PHE A 312 9.31 -29.05 22.74
N GLY A 313 7.98 -29.22 22.64
CA GLY A 313 7.02 -28.43 23.43
C GLY A 313 7.11 -26.91 23.17
N ASN A 314 6.79 -26.12 24.20
CA ASN A 314 6.78 -24.65 24.10
C ASN A 314 8.19 -24.04 24.05
N GLY A 315 9.17 -24.63 24.74
CA GLY A 315 10.56 -24.16 24.83
C GLY A 315 10.80 -23.03 25.84
N TYR A 316 9.89 -22.79 26.79
CA TYR A 316 10.07 -21.74 27.80
C TYR A 316 11.23 -22.01 28.76
N GLU A 317 11.49 -23.28 29.10
CA GLU A 317 12.64 -23.67 29.93
C GLU A 317 13.95 -23.26 29.27
N THR A 318 14.15 -23.60 27.99
CA THR A 318 15.35 -23.21 27.23
C THR A 318 15.48 -21.69 27.09
N ILE A 319 14.38 -20.97 26.85
CA ILE A 319 14.41 -19.50 26.83
C ILE A 319 14.92 -18.97 28.17
N THR A 320 14.38 -19.49 29.28
CA THR A 320 14.78 -19.08 30.63
C THR A 320 16.27 -19.34 30.87
N SER A 321 16.78 -20.49 30.44
CA SER A 321 18.22 -20.80 30.51
C SER A 321 19.06 -19.82 29.68
N LEU A 322 18.66 -19.48 28.44
CA LEU A 322 19.39 -18.53 27.59
C LEU A 322 19.38 -17.09 28.11
N LEU A 323 18.48 -16.78 29.05
CA LEU A 323 18.42 -15.47 29.72
C LEU A 323 19.28 -15.42 30.99
N SER A 324 19.88 -16.53 31.43
CA SER A 324 20.75 -16.57 32.61
C SER A 324 22.20 -16.23 32.23
N PRO A 325 22.80 -15.13 32.72
CA PRO A 325 24.19 -14.78 32.44
C PRO A 325 25.18 -15.84 32.94
N GLU A 326 24.83 -16.58 34.01
CA GLU A 326 25.69 -17.63 34.57
C GLU A 326 25.94 -18.77 33.58
N LEU A 327 25.04 -18.96 32.61
CA LEU A 327 25.20 -19.94 31.53
C LEU A 327 26.41 -19.63 30.63
N PHE A 328 26.78 -18.34 30.52
CA PHE A 328 27.81 -17.84 29.61
C PHE A 328 29.12 -17.47 30.32
N ALA A 329 29.22 -17.63 31.64
CA ALA A 329 30.44 -17.31 32.39
C ALA A 329 31.53 -18.40 32.26
N GLU A 330 32.80 -17.98 32.17
CA GLU A 330 33.95 -18.89 32.16
C GLU A 330 34.01 -19.76 33.43
N GLY A 331 34.05 -21.09 33.28
CA GLY A 331 34.15 -22.04 34.40
C GLY A 331 32.83 -22.49 35.04
N GLY A 332 31.68 -22.12 34.46
CA GLY A 332 30.36 -22.60 34.91
C GLY A 332 30.22 -24.12 34.79
N THR A 333 30.13 -24.82 35.93
CA THR A 333 30.00 -26.28 36.05
C THR A 333 28.64 -26.84 35.58
N HIS A 334 27.75 -26.02 35.03
CA HIS A 334 26.40 -26.41 34.57
C HIS A 334 26.06 -26.00 33.12
N GLY A 335 27.02 -25.50 32.33
CA GLY A 335 26.77 -24.96 30.98
C GLY A 335 26.95 -25.93 29.81
N ALA A 336 26.34 -27.12 29.83
CA ALA A 336 26.50 -28.10 28.75
C ALA A 336 26.04 -27.56 27.37
N ILE A 337 25.05 -26.66 27.35
CA ILE A 337 24.52 -26.03 26.12
C ILE A 337 25.48 -24.95 25.56
N VAL A 338 26.25 -24.26 26.41
CA VAL A 338 27.12 -23.14 26.03
C VAL A 338 28.57 -23.54 25.81
N GLN A 339 29.05 -24.62 26.45
CA GLN A 339 30.37 -25.21 26.13
C GLN A 339 30.49 -25.68 24.66
N THR A 340 29.39 -25.74 23.90
CA THR A 340 29.37 -26.17 22.49
C THR A 340 29.48 -25.01 21.48
N GLY A 341 29.51 -23.75 21.96
CA GLY A 341 29.73 -22.56 21.15
C GLY A 341 28.53 -22.11 20.28
N THR A 342 28.65 -20.91 19.71
CA THR A 342 27.69 -20.24 18.81
C THR A 342 26.99 -21.16 17.81
N LEU A 343 27.70 -22.18 17.29
CA LEU A 343 27.16 -23.11 16.30
C LEU A 343 25.95 -23.90 16.81
N MET A 344 25.94 -24.33 18.08
CA MET A 344 24.81 -25.06 18.66
C MET A 344 23.56 -24.18 18.76
N LEU A 345 23.72 -22.90 19.11
CA LEU A 345 22.61 -21.94 19.17
C LEU A 345 22.00 -21.69 17.78
N LEU A 346 22.84 -21.59 16.74
CA LEU A 346 22.36 -21.50 15.35
C LEU A 346 21.65 -22.77 14.89
N ILE A 347 22.15 -23.95 15.28
CA ILE A 347 21.46 -25.22 15.05
C ILE A 347 20.09 -25.23 15.74
N LEU A 348 19.98 -24.76 16.98
CA LEU A 348 18.72 -24.66 17.71
C LEU A 348 17.72 -23.74 17.02
N VAL A 349 18.14 -22.62 16.42
CA VAL A 349 17.28 -21.75 15.61
C VAL A 349 16.66 -22.56 14.44
N VAL A 350 17.48 -23.30 13.70
CA VAL A 350 16.99 -24.10 12.56
C VAL A 350 16.08 -25.24 13.02
N PHE A 351 16.49 -25.99 14.05
CA PHE A 351 15.75 -27.13 14.55
C PHE A 351 14.41 -26.73 15.17
N LYS A 352 14.35 -25.65 15.95
CA LYS A 352 13.08 -25.13 16.48
C LYS A 352 12.14 -24.68 15.36
N ALA A 353 12.67 -24.00 14.35
CA ALA A 353 11.87 -23.60 13.20
C ALA A 353 11.29 -24.84 12.49
N LEU A 354 12.11 -25.87 12.25
CA LEU A 354 11.69 -27.11 11.56
C LEU A 354 10.67 -27.88 12.38
N ALA A 355 10.93 -28.05 13.67
CA ALA A 355 10.03 -28.69 14.61
C ALA A 355 8.65 -28.02 14.62
N THR A 356 8.61 -26.69 14.64
CA THR A 356 7.36 -25.92 14.61
C THR A 356 6.64 -26.08 13.26
N CYS A 357 7.38 -26.07 12.16
CA CYS A 357 6.83 -26.27 10.82
C CYS A 357 6.23 -27.67 10.64
N PHE A 358 6.92 -28.72 11.11
CA PHE A 358 6.40 -30.09 11.07
C PHE A 358 5.19 -30.28 11.98
N THR A 359 5.16 -29.61 13.13
CA THR A 359 4.03 -29.68 14.07
C THR A 359 2.79 -28.94 13.52
N LEU A 360 2.92 -27.65 13.19
CA LEU A 360 1.78 -26.81 12.82
C LEU A 360 1.44 -26.90 11.33
N GLY A 361 2.45 -26.98 10.46
CA GLY A 361 2.27 -27.04 9.00
C GLY A 361 1.57 -28.33 8.54
N SER A 362 1.79 -29.45 9.24
CA SER A 362 1.11 -30.72 9.00
C SER A 362 -0.34 -30.75 9.49
N GLY A 363 -0.77 -29.76 10.26
CA GLY A 363 -2.14 -29.62 10.76
C GLY A 363 -2.33 -29.86 12.26
N GLY A 364 -1.26 -29.89 13.05
CA GLY A 364 -1.35 -29.78 14.51
C GLY A 364 -2.02 -28.48 14.98
N SER A 365 -2.30 -28.40 16.28
CA SER A 365 -2.93 -27.22 16.89
C SER A 365 -2.02 -26.59 17.94
N GLY A 366 -1.74 -25.30 17.81
CA GLY A 366 -0.92 -24.59 18.78
C GLY A 366 -0.78 -23.12 18.42
N GLY A 367 0.23 -22.44 18.93
CA GLY A 367 0.57 -21.04 18.64
C GLY A 367 1.98 -20.94 18.08
N VAL A 368 2.24 -19.88 17.31
CA VAL A 368 3.57 -19.59 16.74
C VAL A 368 4.36 -18.59 17.58
N PHE A 369 3.77 -18.06 18.65
CA PHE A 369 4.36 -16.99 19.45
C PHE A 369 5.51 -17.50 20.34
N ALA A 370 5.34 -18.58 21.12
CA ALA A 370 6.44 -19.20 21.86
C ALA A 370 7.62 -19.63 20.95
N PRO A 371 7.39 -20.30 19.79
CA PRO A 371 8.45 -20.53 18.82
C PRO A 371 9.18 -19.26 18.36
N SER A 372 8.46 -18.17 18.06
CA SER A 372 9.10 -16.90 17.70
C SER A 372 9.98 -16.33 18.82
N LEU A 373 9.52 -16.40 20.08
CA LEU A 373 10.34 -16.02 21.25
C LEU A 373 11.60 -16.89 21.34
N PHE A 374 11.47 -18.21 21.22
CA PHE A 374 12.59 -19.15 21.27
C PHE A 374 13.62 -18.85 20.17
N LEU A 375 13.15 -18.69 18.93
CA LEU A 375 14.01 -18.36 17.80
C LEU A 375 14.76 -17.04 18.04
N GLY A 376 14.08 -16.05 18.61
CA GLY A 376 14.69 -14.79 19.00
C GLY A 376 15.72 -14.91 20.12
N ALA A 377 15.42 -15.67 21.18
CA ALA A 377 16.36 -15.92 22.28
C ALA A 377 17.63 -16.61 21.77
N ALA A 378 17.48 -17.70 21.00
CA ALA A 378 18.61 -18.45 20.47
C ALA A 378 19.42 -17.65 19.44
N ALA A 379 18.76 -16.92 18.54
CA ALA A 379 19.42 -16.06 17.56
C ALA A 379 20.14 -14.88 18.24
N GLY A 380 19.53 -14.27 19.26
CA GLY A 380 20.11 -13.19 20.04
C GLY A 380 21.31 -13.64 20.86
N ALA A 381 21.19 -14.77 21.58
CA ALA A 381 22.30 -15.38 22.31
C ALA A 381 23.46 -15.72 21.36
N ALA A 382 23.18 -16.33 20.20
CA ALA A 382 24.20 -16.64 19.20
C ALA A 382 24.91 -15.39 18.70
N PHE A 383 24.17 -14.30 18.48
CA PHE A 383 24.75 -13.03 18.06
C PHE A 383 25.62 -12.41 19.16
N GLY A 384 25.15 -12.42 20.41
CA GLY A 384 25.92 -11.94 21.56
C GLY A 384 27.24 -12.70 21.75
N GLU A 385 27.20 -14.03 21.66
CA GLU A 385 28.40 -14.90 21.67
C GLU A 385 29.37 -14.55 20.54
N ILE A 386 28.88 -14.23 19.34
CA ILE A 386 29.74 -13.82 18.22
C ILE A 386 30.43 -12.50 18.55
N LEU A 387 29.72 -11.53 19.13
CA LEU A 387 30.30 -10.24 19.52
C LEU A 387 31.35 -10.39 20.62
N ASP A 388 31.10 -11.30 21.57
CA ASP A 388 32.03 -11.62 22.65
C ASP A 388 33.30 -12.28 22.10
N ALA A 389 33.13 -13.31 21.25
CA ALA A 389 34.24 -14.04 20.63
C ALA A 389 35.15 -13.18 19.75
N ILE A 390 34.63 -12.11 19.14
CA ILE A 390 35.43 -11.14 18.36
C ILE A 390 35.92 -9.94 19.18
N GLY A 391 35.62 -9.91 20.48
CA GLY A 391 36.12 -8.90 21.43
C GLY A 391 35.50 -7.50 21.26
N ILE A 392 34.30 -7.40 20.67
CA ILE A 392 33.60 -6.12 20.48
C ILE A 392 32.36 -5.96 21.35
N LEU A 393 32.06 -6.96 22.19
CA LEU A 393 30.97 -6.86 23.16
C LEU A 393 31.32 -5.78 24.21
N PRO A 394 30.48 -4.73 24.37
CA PRO A 394 30.77 -3.66 25.32
C PRO A 394 30.78 -4.15 26.78
N GLU A 395 31.62 -3.55 27.62
CA GLU A 395 31.68 -3.85 29.06
C GLU A 395 30.29 -3.71 29.73
N GLY A 396 29.83 -4.76 30.40
CA GLY A 396 28.51 -4.82 31.05
C GLY A 396 27.38 -5.41 30.19
N ALA A 397 27.60 -5.64 28.89
CA ALA A 397 26.69 -6.43 28.07
C ALA A 397 26.98 -7.93 28.22
N SER A 398 25.98 -8.78 27.96
CA SER A 398 26.14 -10.24 27.97
C SER A 398 25.35 -10.88 26.83
N PRO A 399 25.70 -12.10 26.38
CA PRO A 399 24.90 -12.84 25.42
C PRO A 399 23.43 -12.99 25.84
N ALA A 400 23.15 -13.07 27.14
CA ALA A 400 21.80 -13.09 27.71
C ALA A 400 21.00 -11.80 27.43
N SER A 401 21.62 -10.62 27.48
CA SER A 401 20.94 -9.36 27.14
C SER A 401 20.55 -9.32 25.66
N TYR A 402 21.41 -9.81 24.78
CA TYR A 402 21.11 -9.95 23.35
C TYR A 402 20.03 -11.00 23.08
N ALA A 403 19.98 -12.09 23.84
CA ALA A 403 18.89 -13.08 23.77
C ALA A 403 17.53 -12.42 24.08
N LEU A 404 17.45 -11.62 25.15
CA LEU A 404 16.24 -10.90 25.56
C LEU A 404 15.76 -9.93 24.48
N VAL A 405 16.68 -9.14 23.89
CA VAL A 405 16.35 -8.23 22.79
C VAL A 405 15.95 -9.00 21.53
N GLY A 406 16.62 -10.12 21.25
CA GLY A 406 16.33 -11.00 20.12
C GLY A 406 14.93 -11.59 20.18
N MET A 407 14.44 -11.98 21.37
CA MET A 407 13.07 -12.45 21.60
C MET A 407 12.05 -11.43 21.07
N ALA A 408 12.16 -10.17 21.50
CA ALA A 408 11.27 -9.11 21.06
C ALA A 408 11.42 -8.84 19.56
N ALA A 409 12.65 -8.83 19.05
CA ALA A 409 12.92 -8.53 17.65
C ALA A 409 12.31 -9.56 16.69
N VAL A 410 12.44 -10.86 16.96
CA VAL A 410 11.83 -11.90 16.11
C VAL A 410 10.31 -11.93 16.24
N VAL A 411 9.75 -11.74 17.45
CA VAL A 411 8.30 -11.60 17.62
C VAL A 411 7.76 -10.40 16.84
N ALA A 412 8.39 -9.23 16.96
CA ALA A 412 8.00 -8.04 16.22
C ALA A 412 8.07 -8.27 14.71
N GLY A 413 9.19 -8.81 14.21
CA GLY A 413 9.39 -9.11 12.79
C GLY A 413 8.41 -10.14 12.25
N THR A 414 8.05 -11.16 13.03
CA THR A 414 7.10 -12.19 12.58
C THR A 414 5.65 -11.69 12.57
N THR A 415 5.27 -10.88 13.57
CA THR A 415 3.88 -10.41 13.76
C THR A 415 3.58 -9.09 13.04
N HIS A 416 4.61 -8.33 12.67
CA HIS A 416 4.53 -6.92 12.24
C HIS A 416 3.86 -6.01 13.29
N ALA A 417 4.06 -6.31 14.57
CA ALA A 417 3.45 -5.60 15.69
C ALA A 417 4.52 -5.22 16.73
N PRO A 418 5.31 -4.15 16.47
CA PRO A 418 6.40 -3.76 17.35
C PRO A 418 5.91 -3.38 18.76
N LEU A 419 4.82 -2.62 18.90
CA LEU A 419 4.35 -2.17 20.22
C LEU A 419 3.96 -3.35 21.09
N THR A 420 3.23 -4.30 20.51
CA THR A 420 2.86 -5.55 21.16
C THR A 420 4.09 -6.34 21.59
N ALA A 421 5.08 -6.50 20.72
CA ALA A 421 6.31 -7.25 21.06
C ALA A 421 7.10 -6.59 22.20
N ILE A 422 7.25 -5.27 22.16
CA ILE A 422 7.94 -4.47 23.19
C ILE A 422 7.24 -4.64 24.54
N LEU A 423 5.92 -4.44 24.57
CA LEU A 423 5.13 -4.49 25.80
C LEU A 423 5.02 -5.91 26.36
N ILE A 424 4.90 -6.93 25.50
CA ILE A 424 4.92 -8.33 25.95
C ILE A 424 6.27 -8.61 26.62
N LEU A 425 7.40 -8.32 25.96
CA LEU A 425 8.69 -8.61 26.58
C LEU A 425 8.88 -7.84 27.89
N PHE A 426 8.54 -6.55 27.91
CA PHE A 426 8.60 -5.73 29.12
C PHE A 426 7.81 -6.34 30.29
N GLU A 427 6.58 -6.81 30.06
CA GLU A 427 5.78 -7.40 31.14
C GLU A 427 6.23 -8.82 31.52
N LEU A 428 6.78 -9.59 30.57
CA LEU A 428 7.30 -10.93 30.82
C LEU A 428 8.62 -10.94 31.59
N THR A 429 9.41 -9.87 31.49
CA THR A 429 10.71 -9.75 32.18
C THR A 429 10.64 -8.81 33.39
N ARG A 430 9.77 -7.80 33.35
CA ARG A 430 9.64 -6.69 34.31
C ARG A 430 10.91 -5.87 34.49
N ASP A 431 11.76 -5.86 33.47
CA ASP A 431 12.99 -5.09 33.45
C ASP A 431 12.86 -3.87 32.51
N VAL A 432 12.99 -2.67 33.07
CA VAL A 432 12.89 -1.40 32.34
C VAL A 432 14.19 -1.09 31.59
N TYR A 433 15.34 -1.60 32.04
CA TYR A 433 16.65 -1.18 31.53
C TYR A 433 16.95 -1.72 30.13
N VAL A 434 16.34 -2.83 29.74
CA VAL A 434 16.47 -3.42 28.39
C VAL A 434 15.43 -2.83 27.39
N LEU A 435 14.53 -1.95 27.85
CA LEU A 435 13.43 -1.44 27.02
C LEU A 435 13.91 -0.65 25.79
N LEU A 436 14.93 0.20 25.93
CA LEU A 436 15.49 0.99 24.82
C LEU A 436 16.07 0.09 23.70
N PRO A 437 16.97 -0.86 23.99
CA PRO A 437 17.42 -1.88 23.03
C PRO A 437 16.28 -2.64 22.34
N ILE A 438 15.29 -3.11 23.12
CA ILE A 438 14.13 -3.84 22.62
C ILE A 438 13.37 -3.01 21.59
N MET A 439 13.09 -1.74 21.90
CA MET A 439 12.38 -0.84 20.98
C MET A 439 13.13 -0.67 19.66
N LEU A 440 14.44 -0.43 19.71
CA LEU A 440 15.28 -0.25 18.53
C LEU A 440 15.29 -1.52 17.66
N ALA A 441 15.67 -2.66 18.24
CA ALA A 441 15.80 -3.91 17.50
C ALA A 441 14.46 -4.42 16.95
N ALA A 442 13.37 -4.28 17.71
CA ALA A 442 12.02 -4.64 17.27
C ALA A 442 11.56 -3.82 16.06
N VAL A 443 11.75 -2.50 16.08
CA VAL A 443 11.39 -1.63 14.95
C VAL A 443 12.23 -1.95 13.72
N VAL A 444 13.55 -2.11 13.88
CA VAL A 444 14.45 -2.47 12.76
C VAL A 444 14.05 -3.83 12.16
N SER A 445 13.79 -4.83 13.00
CA SER A 445 13.34 -6.15 12.57
C SER A 445 12.03 -6.08 11.77
N VAL A 446 11.05 -5.29 12.22
CA VAL A 446 9.78 -5.07 11.50
C VAL A 446 10.02 -4.40 10.14
N VAL A 447 10.86 -3.37 10.08
CA VAL A 447 11.17 -2.68 8.81
C VAL A 447 11.79 -3.65 7.81
N VAL A 448 12.77 -4.43 8.25
CA VAL A 448 13.43 -5.45 7.42
C VAL A 448 12.44 -6.51 6.97
N ALA A 449 11.62 -7.02 7.88
CA ALA A 449 10.62 -8.02 7.58
C ALA A 449 9.62 -7.51 6.53
N GLN A 450 9.10 -6.28 6.68
CA GLN A 450 8.15 -5.67 5.73
C GLN A 450 8.73 -5.42 4.34
N VAL A 451 10.03 -5.13 4.25
CA VAL A 451 10.74 -4.99 2.96
C VAL A 451 10.84 -6.34 2.24
N LEU A 452 11.16 -7.42 2.98
CA LEU A 452 11.37 -8.76 2.43
C LEU A 452 10.07 -9.56 2.22
N LEU A 453 9.05 -9.29 3.04
CA LEU A 453 7.75 -9.95 3.03
C LEU A 453 6.66 -8.98 3.53
N LYS A 454 5.74 -8.59 2.64
CA LYS A 454 4.70 -7.59 2.96
C LYS A 454 3.71 -8.02 4.04
N ASP A 455 3.48 -9.33 4.16
CA ASP A 455 2.49 -9.91 5.05
C ASP A 455 3.16 -10.46 6.31
N SER A 456 2.50 -10.34 7.45
CA SER A 456 2.96 -10.96 8.70
C SER A 456 2.64 -12.46 8.72
N ILE A 457 3.14 -13.15 9.74
CA ILE A 457 2.80 -14.54 10.02
C ILE A 457 1.29 -14.77 10.17
N TYR A 458 0.49 -13.74 10.47
CA TYR A 458 -0.96 -13.84 10.58
C TYR A 458 -1.70 -13.38 9.32
N SER A 459 -1.25 -12.29 8.67
CA SER A 459 -1.95 -11.74 7.51
C SER A 459 -1.74 -12.57 6.23
N LEU A 460 -0.63 -13.32 6.12
CA LEU A 460 -0.33 -14.11 4.93
C LEU A 460 -1.37 -15.23 4.69
N LYS A 461 -1.79 -15.96 5.74
CA LYS A 461 -2.87 -16.97 5.66
C LYS A 461 -4.18 -16.37 5.18
N LEU A 462 -4.50 -15.17 5.67
CA LEU A 462 -5.73 -14.46 5.35
C LEU A 462 -5.73 -14.01 3.89
N ARG A 463 -4.62 -13.43 3.44
CA ARG A 463 -4.43 -13.04 2.04
C ARG A 463 -4.56 -14.23 1.09
N ARG A 464 -3.99 -15.39 1.45
CA ARG A 464 -4.12 -16.64 0.67
C ARG A 464 -5.57 -17.13 0.56
N ARG A 465 -6.41 -16.86 1.58
CA ARG A 465 -7.87 -17.11 1.57
C ARG A 465 -8.69 -15.98 0.91
N GLY A 466 -8.02 -15.02 0.26
CA GLY A 466 -8.64 -13.85 -0.38
C GLY A 466 -9.16 -12.80 0.61
N VAL A 467 -8.80 -12.88 1.89
CA VAL A 467 -9.14 -11.86 2.91
C VAL A 467 -8.07 -10.78 2.83
N LEU A 468 -8.41 -9.66 2.22
CA LEU A 468 -7.52 -8.49 2.22
C LEU A 468 -7.80 -7.67 3.47
N ILE A 469 -6.97 -7.82 4.50
CA ILE A 469 -7.00 -6.92 5.64
C ILE A 469 -6.54 -5.56 5.16
N GLY A 470 -7.34 -4.53 5.42
CA GLY A 470 -7.00 -3.21 4.96
C GLY A 470 -5.71 -2.69 5.60
N THR A 471 -4.83 -2.12 4.79
CA THR A 471 -3.62 -1.43 5.27
C THR A 471 -3.96 0.00 5.67
N SER A 472 -3.08 0.68 6.40
CA SER A 472 -3.20 2.14 6.65
C SER A 472 -3.39 2.93 5.35
N ALA A 473 -2.86 2.40 4.24
CA ALA A 473 -3.06 2.89 2.87
C ALA A 473 -4.54 2.92 2.43
N ASP A 474 -5.38 2.03 2.93
CA ASP A 474 -6.81 1.98 2.59
C ASP A 474 -7.59 3.12 3.25
N LEU A 475 -7.25 3.46 4.49
CA LEU A 475 -7.77 4.66 5.14
C LEU A 475 -7.27 5.92 4.44
N THR A 476 -6.02 5.94 3.95
CA THR A 476 -5.51 7.04 3.13
C THR A 476 -6.31 7.21 1.83
N ILE A 477 -6.71 6.11 1.17
CA ILE A 477 -7.55 6.16 -0.04
C ILE A 477 -8.95 6.69 0.30
N LEU A 478 -9.58 6.16 1.35
CA LEU A 478 -10.92 6.59 1.77
C LEU A 478 -10.94 8.05 2.23
N ARG A 479 -9.87 8.56 2.85
CA ARG A 479 -9.71 9.97 3.24
C ARG A 479 -9.41 10.91 2.07
N ARG A 480 -8.94 10.37 0.94
CA ARG A 480 -8.62 11.15 -0.26
C ARG A 480 -9.84 11.33 -1.18
N LEU A 481 -10.76 10.38 -1.17
CA LEU A 481 -11.98 10.41 -1.96
C LEU A 481 -13.12 11.04 -1.17
N THR A 482 -14.02 11.74 -1.85
CA THR A 482 -15.25 12.28 -1.23
C THR A 482 -16.51 11.70 -1.87
N ALA A 483 -17.66 11.95 -1.26
CA ALA A 483 -18.96 11.47 -1.77
C ALA A 483 -19.22 11.92 -3.22
N ARG A 484 -18.71 13.09 -3.64
CA ARG A 484 -18.77 13.57 -5.03
C ARG A 484 -18.11 12.63 -6.06
N ASP A 485 -17.15 11.81 -5.62
CA ASP A 485 -16.45 10.86 -6.48
C ASP A 485 -17.27 9.59 -6.71
N ILE A 486 -18.42 9.46 -6.03
CA ILE A 486 -19.40 8.41 -6.21
C ILE A 486 -20.54 8.97 -7.06
N GLN A 487 -20.88 8.30 -8.15
CA GLN A 487 -22.06 8.65 -8.92
C GLN A 487 -23.32 8.41 -8.07
N PRO A 488 -24.11 9.45 -7.74
CA PRO A 488 -25.32 9.28 -6.94
C PRO A 488 -26.34 8.46 -7.71
N ILE A 489 -27.08 7.64 -6.99
CA ILE A 489 -28.23 6.93 -7.53
C ILE A 489 -29.41 7.91 -7.48
N PRO A 490 -30.22 8.01 -8.55
CA PRO A 490 -31.44 8.80 -8.52
C PRO A 490 -32.33 8.37 -7.35
N HIS A 491 -32.94 9.36 -6.73
CA HIS A 491 -33.90 9.15 -5.64
C HIS A 491 -35.33 9.28 -6.17
N VAL A 492 -36.25 8.58 -5.51
CA VAL A 492 -37.69 8.80 -5.68
C VAL A 492 -38.15 9.53 -4.42
N SER A 493 -38.73 10.72 -4.62
CA SER A 493 -39.22 11.56 -3.53
C SER A 493 -40.68 11.25 -3.23
N VAL A 494 -41.02 11.22 -1.95
CA VAL A 494 -42.39 11.08 -1.43
C VAL A 494 -42.63 12.12 -0.34
N HIS A 495 -43.90 12.40 -0.05
CA HIS A 495 -44.29 13.31 1.03
C HIS A 495 -44.75 12.54 2.27
N PRO A 496 -44.63 13.12 3.49
CA PRO A 496 -45.11 12.51 4.73
C PRO A 496 -46.58 12.08 4.70
N ASP A 497 -47.42 12.86 4.01
CA ASP A 497 -48.86 12.65 3.92
C ASP A 497 -49.26 11.67 2.79
N ASP A 498 -48.28 11.12 2.06
CA ASP A 498 -48.56 10.11 1.05
C ASP A 498 -49.01 8.79 1.70
N PRO A 499 -49.99 8.08 1.13
CA PRO A 499 -50.39 6.77 1.60
C PRO A 499 -49.33 5.72 1.27
N LEU A 500 -49.17 4.70 2.12
CA LEU A 500 -48.19 3.63 1.93
C LEU A 500 -48.38 2.86 0.62
N ASP A 501 -49.61 2.73 0.14
CA ASP A 501 -49.92 2.11 -1.17
C ASP A 501 -49.18 2.78 -2.33
N LYS A 502 -49.01 4.10 -2.28
CA LYS A 502 -48.24 4.86 -3.27
C LYS A 502 -46.78 4.42 -3.29
N LEU A 503 -46.18 4.11 -2.14
CA LEU A 503 -44.80 3.63 -2.08
C LEU A 503 -44.68 2.22 -2.68
N LEU A 504 -45.69 1.36 -2.52
CA LEU A 504 -45.70 0.04 -3.13
C LEU A 504 -45.78 0.14 -4.66
N GLU A 505 -46.63 1.02 -5.18
CA GLU A 505 -46.71 1.31 -6.61
C GLU A 505 -45.38 1.87 -7.14
N LEU A 506 -44.82 2.90 -6.49
CA LEU A 506 -43.54 3.50 -6.89
C LEU A 506 -42.38 2.51 -6.81
N ARG A 507 -42.38 1.60 -5.83
CA ARG A 507 -41.40 0.50 -5.72
C ARG A 507 -41.50 -0.39 -6.95
N ASP A 508 -42.71 -0.75 -7.36
CA ASP A 508 -42.92 -1.67 -8.46
C ASP A 508 -42.65 -1.03 -9.82
N VAL A 509 -42.91 0.27 -9.98
CA VAL A 509 -42.61 1.07 -11.17
C VAL A 509 -41.11 1.37 -11.30
N TYR A 510 -40.51 1.96 -10.27
CA TYR A 510 -39.12 2.45 -10.32
C TYR A 510 -38.09 1.42 -9.83
N LYS A 511 -38.53 0.26 -9.34
CA LYS A 511 -37.68 -0.82 -8.79
C LYS A 511 -36.73 -0.31 -7.71
N VAL A 512 -37.20 0.59 -6.84
CA VAL A 512 -36.45 1.14 -5.70
C VAL A 512 -37.06 0.67 -4.39
N VAL A 513 -36.22 0.41 -3.39
CA VAL A 513 -36.66 -0.08 -2.07
C VAL A 513 -36.52 0.95 -0.95
N ASP A 514 -35.81 2.05 -1.19
CA ASP A 514 -35.60 3.13 -0.23
C ASP A 514 -36.13 4.43 -0.86
N PHE A 515 -36.90 5.19 -0.10
CA PHE A 515 -37.58 6.42 -0.54
C PHE A 515 -37.10 7.61 0.27
N VAL A 516 -36.79 8.70 -0.44
CA VAL A 516 -36.42 9.96 0.21
C VAL A 516 -37.69 10.75 0.50
N VAL A 517 -37.86 11.19 1.74
CA VAL A 517 -39.03 11.96 2.16
C VAL A 517 -38.68 13.43 2.19
N VAL A 518 -39.49 14.24 1.52
CA VAL A 518 -39.29 15.69 1.40
C VAL A 518 -40.53 16.47 1.83
N ASP A 519 -40.34 17.71 2.29
CA ASP A 519 -41.45 18.64 2.51
C ASP A 519 -41.99 19.20 1.18
N HIS A 520 -43.03 20.04 1.25
CA HIS A 520 -43.62 20.67 0.06
C HIS A 520 -42.68 21.65 -0.66
N ASP A 521 -41.65 22.15 0.02
CA ASP A 521 -40.62 23.02 -0.54
C ASP A 521 -39.44 22.23 -1.14
N GLY A 522 -39.48 20.89 -1.06
CA GLY A 522 -38.47 19.98 -1.60
C GLY A 522 -37.27 19.74 -0.68
N ASN A 523 -37.32 20.16 0.58
CA ASN A 523 -36.27 19.91 1.56
C ASN A 523 -36.34 18.51 2.12
N TYR A 524 -35.16 17.92 2.35
CA TYR A 524 -35.01 16.61 2.97
C TYR A 524 -35.55 16.56 4.41
N LEU A 525 -36.48 15.65 4.66
CA LEU A 525 -37.01 15.33 5.99
C LEU A 525 -36.45 14.02 6.56
N GLY A 526 -36.21 13.02 5.70
CA GLY A 526 -35.73 11.70 6.13
C GLY A 526 -35.81 10.64 5.04
N LEU A 527 -35.74 9.38 5.45
CA LEU A 527 -35.79 8.21 4.56
C LEU A 527 -36.84 7.21 5.08
N VAL A 528 -37.50 6.52 4.16
CA VAL A 528 -38.19 5.25 4.44
C VAL A 528 -37.37 4.14 3.82
N THR A 529 -36.93 3.16 4.62
CA THR A 529 -36.07 2.08 4.14
C THR A 529 -36.88 0.84 3.73
N GLY A 530 -36.29 -0.01 2.90
CA GLY A 530 -36.92 -1.27 2.49
C GLY A 530 -37.11 -2.28 3.62
N GLU A 531 -36.45 -2.10 4.77
CA GLU A 531 -36.67 -2.91 5.98
C GLU A 531 -37.92 -2.43 6.73
N ASP A 532 -38.11 -1.10 6.84
CA ASP A 532 -39.29 -0.48 7.44
C ASP A 532 -40.54 -0.86 6.64
N MET A 533 -40.46 -0.77 5.30
CA MET A 533 -41.54 -1.23 4.42
C MET A 533 -41.86 -2.71 4.59
N ARG A 534 -40.85 -3.57 4.73
CA ARG A 534 -41.07 -5.02 4.92
C ARG A 534 -41.78 -5.33 6.23
N THR A 535 -41.45 -4.56 7.27
CA THR A 535 -42.07 -4.68 8.59
C THR A 535 -43.54 -4.28 8.51
N ALA A 536 -43.87 -3.19 7.82
CA ALA A 536 -45.24 -2.76 7.57
C ALA A 536 -46.06 -3.79 6.77
N LEU A 537 -45.43 -4.48 5.80
CA LEU A 537 -46.08 -5.48 4.95
C LEU A 537 -46.47 -6.79 5.67
N ILE A 538 -46.10 -6.96 6.95
CA ILE A 538 -46.49 -8.12 7.76
C ILE A 538 -48.00 -8.07 8.07
N GLU A 539 -48.54 -6.86 8.30
CA GLU A 539 -49.96 -6.63 8.59
C GLU A 539 -50.65 -5.97 7.40
N ARG A 540 -50.93 -6.79 6.37
CA ARG A 540 -51.46 -6.30 5.08
C ARG A 540 -52.78 -5.53 5.18
N GLU A 541 -53.58 -5.79 6.22
CA GLU A 541 -54.88 -5.15 6.46
C GLU A 541 -54.74 -3.67 6.88
N ALA A 542 -53.58 -3.27 7.43
CA ALA A 542 -53.33 -1.90 7.87
C ALA A 542 -52.79 -0.98 6.76
N ILE A 543 -52.34 -1.52 5.62
CA ILE A 543 -51.67 -0.78 4.54
C ILE A 543 -52.49 0.44 4.04
N PRO A 544 -53.81 0.35 3.81
CA PRO A 544 -54.59 1.49 3.31
C PRO A 544 -54.68 2.67 4.27
N TYR A 545 -54.39 2.44 5.55
CA TYR A 545 -54.52 3.42 6.63
C TYR A 545 -53.16 4.00 7.07
N LEU A 546 -52.05 3.43 6.59
CA LEU A 546 -50.69 3.86 6.95
C LEU A 546 -50.21 5.00 6.05
N LEU A 547 -49.69 6.05 6.68
CA LEU A 547 -49.01 7.15 6.00
C LEU A 547 -47.49 6.97 6.01
N VAL A 548 -46.80 7.62 5.07
CA VAL A 548 -45.33 7.67 5.02
C VAL A 548 -44.72 8.22 6.31
N GLU A 549 -45.36 9.21 6.93
CA GLU A 549 -44.91 9.82 8.21
C GLU A 549 -44.70 8.78 9.31
N GLU A 550 -45.48 7.69 9.33
CA GLU A 550 -45.38 6.64 10.36
C GLU A 550 -44.15 5.74 10.17
N LEU A 551 -43.63 5.67 8.95
CA LEU A 551 -42.44 4.89 8.58
C LEU A 551 -41.20 5.78 8.40
N LEU A 552 -41.37 7.10 8.51
CA LEU A 552 -40.31 8.08 8.28
C LEU A 552 -39.22 7.99 9.34
N ARG A 553 -37.99 7.72 8.89
CA ARG A 553 -36.80 7.79 9.74
C ARG A 553 -36.09 9.13 9.63
N ARG A 554 -36.23 9.94 10.68
CA ARG A 554 -35.53 11.23 10.86
C ARG A 554 -34.18 11.09 11.58
N ASP A 555 -33.90 9.94 12.16
CA ASP A 555 -32.68 9.67 12.93
C ASP A 555 -31.48 9.23 12.06
N LEU A 556 -31.69 9.06 10.76
CA LEU A 556 -30.66 8.67 9.81
C LEU A 556 -29.79 9.86 9.39
N PRO A 557 -28.46 9.69 9.35
CA PRO A 557 -27.55 10.76 8.96
C PRO A 557 -27.62 11.00 7.45
N VAL A 558 -27.40 12.24 7.04
CA VAL A 558 -27.22 12.60 5.62
C VAL A 558 -25.75 12.53 5.23
N ILE A 559 -25.46 12.36 3.94
CA ILE A 559 -24.12 12.48 3.36
C ILE A 559 -24.03 13.82 2.64
N PHE A 560 -22.94 14.57 2.84
CA PHE A 560 -22.66 15.78 2.05
C PHE A 560 -21.66 15.46 0.92
N GLU A 561 -21.73 16.15 -0.21
CA GLU A 561 -20.87 15.86 -1.38
C GLU A 561 -19.35 15.95 -1.11
N ASP A 562 -18.95 16.86 -0.22
CA ASP A 562 -17.56 17.11 0.16
C ASP A 562 -17.04 16.15 1.24
N GLU A 563 -17.92 15.34 1.83
CA GLU A 563 -17.57 14.44 2.91
C GLU A 563 -16.70 13.28 2.41
N THR A 564 -15.62 12.99 3.15
CA THR A 564 -14.67 11.93 2.79
C THR A 564 -15.28 10.54 2.95
N LEU A 565 -14.88 9.59 2.09
CA LEU A 565 -15.51 8.26 2.04
C LEU A 565 -15.30 7.44 3.32
N ASP A 566 -14.28 7.72 4.13
CA ASP A 566 -14.12 7.10 5.45
C ASP A 566 -15.24 7.53 6.41
N ARG A 567 -15.61 8.82 6.43
CA ARG A 567 -16.75 9.32 7.23
C ARG A 567 -18.08 8.81 6.71
N VAL A 568 -18.25 8.74 5.39
CA VAL A 568 -19.45 8.15 4.78
C VAL A 568 -19.58 6.67 5.14
N LEU A 569 -18.48 5.91 5.11
CA LEU A 569 -18.46 4.51 5.50
C LEU A 569 -18.76 4.34 7.00
N GLU A 570 -18.27 5.24 7.85
CA GLU A 570 -18.58 5.26 9.28
C GLU A 570 -20.09 5.46 9.54
N LYS A 571 -20.75 6.36 8.79
CA LYS A 571 -22.21 6.55 8.85
C LYS A 571 -22.97 5.28 8.50
N PHE A 572 -22.56 4.57 7.43
CA PHE A 572 -23.14 3.27 7.08
C PHE A 572 -22.92 2.21 8.18
N SER A 573 -21.75 2.20 8.84
CA SER A 573 -21.46 1.23 9.90
C SER A 573 -22.29 1.49 11.16
N LYS A 574 -22.46 2.76 11.56
CA LYS A 574 -23.17 3.14 12.78
C LYS A 574 -24.67 2.90 12.72
N HIS A 575 -25.29 3.09 11.56
CA HIS A 575 -26.75 3.03 11.40
C HIS A 575 -27.26 1.75 10.71
N ASP A 576 -26.35 0.87 10.26
CA ASP A 576 -26.62 -0.42 9.59
C ASP A 576 -27.66 -0.35 8.45
N VAL A 577 -27.57 0.68 7.62
CA VAL A 577 -28.48 0.92 6.48
C VAL A 577 -27.84 0.58 5.13
N SER A 578 -28.67 0.29 4.13
CA SER A 578 -28.26 -0.01 2.75
C SER A 578 -27.95 1.24 1.92
N SER A 579 -28.69 2.32 2.17
CA SER A 579 -28.55 3.60 1.47
C SER A 579 -28.75 4.79 2.40
N LEU A 580 -28.17 5.92 2.03
CA LEU A 580 -28.29 7.20 2.70
C LEU A 580 -28.48 8.31 1.65
N ALA A 581 -29.17 9.39 2.02
CA ALA A 581 -29.39 10.54 1.16
C ALA A 581 -28.10 11.35 0.99
N LEU A 582 -27.85 11.79 -0.24
CA LEU A 582 -26.77 12.71 -0.60
C LEU A 582 -27.35 14.11 -0.77
N LEU A 583 -26.82 15.05 0.01
CA LEU A 583 -27.18 16.46 -0.02
C LEU A 583 -26.03 17.29 -0.60
N ASP A 584 -26.39 18.46 -1.11
CA ASP A 584 -25.44 19.46 -1.57
C ASP A 584 -24.54 19.96 -0.42
N ALA A 585 -23.29 20.28 -0.71
CA ALA A 585 -22.32 20.77 0.28
C ALA A 585 -22.71 22.14 0.87
N GLU A 586 -23.46 22.96 0.12
CA GLU A 586 -23.98 24.25 0.58
C GLU A 586 -25.31 24.15 1.35
N SER A 587 -25.81 22.92 1.58
CA SER A 587 -27.08 22.72 2.29
C SER A 587 -27.01 23.23 3.73
N SER A 588 -27.92 24.14 4.07
CA SER A 588 -28.10 24.66 5.43
C SER A 588 -29.26 23.94 6.12
N GLU A 589 -29.42 24.13 7.43
CA GLU A 589 -30.50 23.54 8.22
C GLU A 589 -31.90 23.92 7.67
N LYS A 590 -31.99 25.08 7.00
CA LYS A 590 -33.21 25.61 6.35
C LYS A 590 -33.37 25.23 4.87
N ASN A 591 -32.34 24.70 4.21
CA ASN A 591 -32.40 24.38 2.78
C ASN A 591 -31.61 23.10 2.50
N LYS A 592 -32.28 21.95 2.63
CA LYS A 592 -31.68 20.62 2.56
C LYS A 592 -31.96 19.98 1.21
N ARG A 593 -31.20 20.41 0.20
CA ARG A 593 -31.40 19.97 -1.18
C ARG A 593 -30.82 18.58 -1.42
N VAL A 594 -31.68 17.64 -1.83
CA VAL A 594 -31.28 16.26 -2.14
C VAL A 594 -30.75 16.15 -3.56
N LEU A 595 -29.54 15.62 -3.71
CA LEU A 595 -28.91 15.35 -5.00
C LEU A 595 -29.13 13.89 -5.44
N GLY A 596 -29.34 12.99 -4.48
CA GLY A 596 -29.61 11.58 -4.75
C GLY A 596 -29.42 10.74 -3.51
N ARG A 597 -29.11 9.47 -3.72
CA ARG A 597 -28.75 8.52 -2.66
C ARG A 597 -27.44 7.82 -2.99
N ILE A 598 -26.67 7.51 -1.96
CA ILE A 598 -25.48 6.66 -2.05
C ILE A 598 -25.80 5.35 -1.35
N THR A 599 -25.39 4.23 -1.92
CA THR A 599 -25.46 2.92 -1.26
C THR A 599 -24.08 2.49 -0.79
N ARG A 600 -24.06 1.68 0.28
CA ARG A 600 -22.82 1.06 0.76
C ARG A 600 -22.11 0.28 -0.34
N ALA A 601 -22.88 -0.43 -1.18
CA ALA A 601 -22.34 -1.18 -2.31
C ALA A 601 -21.62 -0.26 -3.33
N ARG A 602 -22.18 0.91 -3.65
CA ARG A 602 -21.58 1.85 -4.61
C ARG A 602 -20.31 2.50 -4.06
N LEU A 603 -20.31 2.83 -2.77
CA LEU A 603 -19.10 3.28 -2.07
C LEU A 603 -18.00 2.22 -2.14
N MET A 604 -18.33 0.97 -1.78
CA MET A 604 -17.37 -0.14 -1.81
C MET A 604 -16.86 -0.43 -3.22
N GLN A 605 -17.71 -0.32 -4.24
CA GLN A 605 -17.31 -0.43 -5.64
C GLN A 605 -16.31 0.66 -6.04
N ARG A 606 -16.56 1.92 -5.67
CA ARG A 606 -15.65 3.04 -5.95
C ARG A 606 -14.29 2.87 -5.26
N TYR A 607 -14.31 2.44 -4.00
CA TYR A 607 -13.12 2.13 -3.21
C TYR A 607 -12.31 0.96 -3.82
N GLN A 608 -12.98 -0.14 -4.19
CA GLN A 608 -12.34 -1.27 -4.85
C GLN A 608 -11.73 -0.85 -6.19
N GLN A 609 -12.42 -0.05 -6.99
CA GLN A 609 -11.92 0.43 -8.28
C GLN A 609 -10.60 1.19 -8.15
N ASP A 610 -10.44 2.07 -7.14
CA ASP A 610 -9.19 2.79 -6.92
C ASP A 610 -8.06 1.86 -6.41
N ARG A 611 -8.39 0.89 -5.56
CA ARG A 611 -7.42 -0.14 -5.13
C ARG A 611 -6.96 -1.01 -6.29
N GLU A 612 -7.87 -1.44 -7.15
CA GLU A 612 -7.56 -2.22 -8.35
C GLU A 612 -6.64 -1.42 -9.28
N TYR A 613 -6.93 -0.13 -9.47
CA TYR A 613 -6.11 0.78 -10.26
C TYR A 613 -4.67 0.90 -9.71
N GLN A 614 -4.54 1.07 -8.39
CA GLN A 614 -3.24 1.10 -7.71
C GLN A 614 -2.52 -0.25 -7.79
N ALA A 615 -3.24 -1.36 -7.66
CA ALA A 615 -2.66 -2.70 -7.75
C ALA A 615 -2.05 -2.98 -9.14
N VAL A 616 -2.66 -2.47 -10.22
CA VAL A 616 -2.11 -2.56 -11.57
C VAL A 616 -0.85 -1.71 -11.72
N PHE A 617 -0.82 -0.49 -11.19
CA PHE A 617 0.40 0.34 -11.20
C PHE A 617 1.52 -0.26 -10.34
N ALA A 618 1.19 -0.83 -9.18
CA ALA A 618 2.12 -1.46 -8.26
C ALA A 618 2.73 -2.76 -8.82
N ALA A 619 2.06 -3.43 -9.76
CA ALA A 619 2.60 -4.60 -10.44
C ALA A 619 3.84 -4.29 -11.30
N ARG A 620 4.12 -3.00 -11.58
CA ARG A 620 5.28 -2.49 -12.34
C ARG A 620 5.44 -3.03 -13.77
N VAL A 621 4.51 -3.84 -14.27
CA VAL A 621 4.49 -4.30 -15.67
C VAL A 621 3.81 -3.24 -16.52
N ARG A 622 4.58 -2.58 -17.40
CA ARG A 622 4.09 -1.53 -18.31
C ARG A 622 4.78 -1.58 -19.67
N LYS A 623 4.10 -1.10 -20.71
CA LYS A 623 4.70 -0.79 -22.01
C LYS A 623 4.23 0.57 -22.50
N SER A 624 5.15 1.37 -23.02
CA SER A 624 4.85 2.68 -23.62
C SER A 624 5.08 2.63 -25.13
N SER A 625 4.24 3.35 -25.87
CA SER A 625 4.46 3.69 -27.27
C SER A 625 3.88 5.09 -27.48
N GLY A 626 4.73 6.06 -27.81
CA GLY A 626 4.37 7.48 -27.93
C GLY A 626 3.56 8.01 -26.72
N PRO A 627 2.40 8.67 -26.94
CA PRO A 627 1.55 9.22 -25.86
C PRO A 627 0.78 8.17 -25.05
N VAL A 628 0.90 6.88 -25.37
CA VAL A 628 0.13 5.78 -24.76
C VAL A 628 1.06 4.93 -23.90
N THR A 629 0.72 4.75 -22.63
CA THR A 629 1.32 3.74 -21.75
C THR A 629 0.25 2.77 -21.28
N VAL A 630 0.48 1.46 -21.43
CA VAL A 630 -0.41 0.42 -20.91
C VAL A 630 0.28 -0.29 -19.75
N TYR A 631 -0.41 -0.39 -18.62
CA TYR A 631 -0.02 -1.21 -17.46
C TYR A 631 -0.89 -2.47 -17.43
N GLY A 632 -0.36 -3.60 -16.94
CA GLY A 632 -1.08 -4.87 -16.95
C GLY A 632 -0.78 -5.76 -15.76
N LYS A 633 -1.79 -6.48 -15.26
CA LYS A 633 -1.67 -7.48 -14.18
C LYS A 633 -2.68 -8.62 -14.38
N PRO A 634 -2.35 -9.90 -14.13
CA PRO A 634 -3.35 -10.97 -14.09
C PRO A 634 -4.41 -10.74 -13.01
N ASN A 635 -5.67 -11.04 -13.31
CA ASN A 635 -6.81 -10.79 -12.43
C ASN A 635 -7.58 -12.06 -12.00
N GLY A 636 -7.23 -13.23 -12.55
CA GLY A 636 -7.84 -14.52 -12.19
C GLY A 636 -9.28 -14.71 -12.66
N LEU A 637 -9.77 -13.82 -13.55
CA LEU A 637 -11.09 -13.92 -14.18
C LEU A 637 -10.99 -14.55 -15.57
N GLU A 638 -12.12 -14.99 -16.13
CA GLU A 638 -12.18 -15.49 -17.52
C GLU A 638 -12.10 -14.36 -18.57
N TYR A 639 -12.11 -13.10 -18.15
CA TYR A 639 -12.12 -11.94 -19.04
C TYR A 639 -11.18 -10.83 -18.57
N SER A 640 -10.78 -9.99 -19.52
CA SER A 640 -9.89 -8.85 -19.26
C SER A 640 -10.68 -7.58 -18.96
N ARG A 641 -10.18 -6.75 -18.04
CA ARG A 641 -10.80 -5.49 -17.59
C ARG A 641 -9.94 -4.30 -18.01
N LEU A 642 -10.58 -3.17 -18.32
CA LEU A 642 -9.92 -1.95 -18.79
C LEU A 642 -10.14 -0.76 -17.85
N GLY A 643 -9.05 -0.19 -17.35
CA GLY A 643 -8.95 1.12 -16.73
C GLY A 643 -8.37 2.16 -17.69
N LEU A 644 -8.86 3.42 -17.61
CA LEU A 644 -8.41 4.53 -18.46
C LEU A 644 -8.03 5.79 -17.65
N SER A 645 -6.80 6.26 -17.83
CA SER A 645 -6.31 7.50 -17.21
C SER A 645 -5.80 8.47 -18.27
N VAL A 646 -6.48 9.61 -18.44
CA VAL A 646 -6.10 10.63 -19.44
C VAL A 646 -5.66 11.90 -18.70
N SER A 647 -4.40 12.28 -18.89
CA SER A 647 -3.81 13.45 -18.23
C SER A 647 -4.57 14.74 -18.55
N ARG A 648 -4.70 15.64 -17.57
CA ARG A 648 -5.26 17.00 -17.79
C ARG A 648 -4.49 17.77 -18.87
N ARG A 649 -3.19 17.48 -19.01
CA ARG A 649 -2.31 18.10 -20.02
C ARG A 649 -2.68 17.73 -21.47
N VAL A 650 -3.52 16.72 -21.68
CA VAL A 650 -3.98 16.29 -23.02
C VAL A 650 -5.02 17.26 -23.60
N GLY A 651 -5.74 18.01 -22.77
CA GLY A 651 -6.70 19.02 -23.24
C GLY A 651 -7.95 19.17 -22.37
N LYS A 652 -8.91 19.98 -22.84
CA LYS A 652 -10.21 20.24 -22.18
C LYS A 652 -11.00 18.94 -21.95
N ALA A 653 -11.95 18.97 -21.01
CA ALA A 653 -12.74 17.79 -20.61
C ALA A 653 -13.39 17.05 -21.80
N VAL A 654 -13.88 17.80 -22.79
CA VAL A 654 -14.48 17.26 -24.02
C VAL A 654 -13.48 16.41 -24.82
N ALA A 655 -12.26 16.93 -25.05
CA ALA A 655 -11.21 16.21 -25.77
C ALA A 655 -10.77 14.93 -25.03
N ARG A 656 -10.63 15.02 -23.69
CA ARG A 656 -10.29 13.85 -22.86
C ARG A 656 -11.40 12.79 -22.86
N ASN A 657 -12.67 13.19 -22.85
CA ASN A 657 -13.80 12.27 -22.92
C ASN A 657 -13.92 11.61 -24.30
N ARG A 658 -13.62 12.35 -25.39
CA ARG A 658 -13.54 11.78 -26.74
C ARG A 658 -12.46 10.70 -26.83
N LEU A 659 -11.27 10.96 -26.29
CA LEU A 659 -10.18 9.98 -26.23
C LEU A 659 -10.56 8.76 -25.38
N LYS A 660 -11.16 8.96 -24.21
CA LYS A 660 -11.65 7.83 -23.39
C LYS A 660 -12.66 6.97 -24.16
N ARG A 661 -13.59 7.58 -24.91
CA ARG A 661 -14.54 6.84 -25.77
C ARG A 661 -13.82 6.01 -26.83
N LEU A 662 -12.89 6.62 -27.56
CA LEU A 662 -12.09 5.94 -28.58
C LEU A 662 -11.29 4.75 -28.02
N VAL A 663 -10.64 4.90 -26.86
CA VAL A 663 -9.89 3.77 -26.26
C VAL A 663 -10.82 2.64 -25.81
N ARG A 664 -11.99 2.95 -25.25
CA ARG A 664 -13.00 1.92 -24.94
C ARG A 664 -13.46 1.18 -26.19
N GLU A 665 -13.67 1.91 -27.28
CA GLU A 665 -14.08 1.34 -28.55
C GLU A 665 -13.00 0.44 -29.15
N VAL A 666 -11.73 0.85 -29.09
CA VAL A 666 -10.61 0.00 -29.52
C VAL A 666 -10.52 -1.25 -28.66
N PHE A 667 -10.64 -1.15 -27.33
CA PHE A 667 -10.66 -2.32 -26.45
C PHE A 667 -11.82 -3.26 -26.79
N ARG A 668 -13.03 -2.73 -26.97
CA ARG A 668 -14.19 -3.55 -27.39
C ARG A 668 -13.94 -4.31 -28.69
N LEU A 669 -13.24 -3.69 -29.65
CA LEU A 669 -12.93 -4.29 -30.96
C LEU A 669 -11.74 -5.25 -30.94
N THR A 670 -10.87 -5.17 -29.94
CA THR A 670 -9.60 -5.93 -29.89
C THR A 670 -9.49 -6.85 -28.67
N GLN A 671 -10.53 -6.91 -27.82
CA GLN A 671 -10.52 -7.73 -26.61
C GLN A 671 -10.36 -9.23 -26.88
N HIS A 672 -10.77 -9.71 -28.07
CA HIS A 672 -10.58 -11.09 -28.49
C HIS A 672 -9.13 -11.42 -28.84
N ASP A 673 -8.33 -10.40 -29.18
CA ASP A 673 -6.90 -10.53 -29.45
C ASP A 673 -6.07 -10.48 -28.15
N LEU A 674 -6.72 -10.19 -27.00
CA LEU A 674 -6.08 -10.13 -25.70
C LEU A 674 -6.25 -11.48 -24.96
N PRO A 675 -5.23 -11.93 -24.21
CA PRO A 675 -5.39 -13.05 -23.30
C PRO A 675 -6.50 -12.74 -22.30
N SER A 676 -7.32 -13.73 -21.98
CA SER A 676 -8.30 -13.66 -20.91
C SER A 676 -7.63 -13.47 -19.55
N GLY A 677 -8.31 -12.78 -18.63
CA GLY A 677 -7.87 -12.67 -17.24
C GLY A 677 -6.82 -11.60 -16.93
N LEU A 678 -6.83 -10.47 -17.64
CA LEU A 678 -5.91 -9.35 -17.39
C LEU A 678 -6.64 -8.07 -16.94
N ASP A 679 -6.12 -7.40 -15.92
CA ASP A 679 -6.44 -6.00 -15.63
C ASP A 679 -5.45 -5.09 -16.36
N LEU A 680 -5.98 -4.28 -17.28
CA LEU A 680 -5.21 -3.35 -18.10
C LEU A 680 -5.53 -1.91 -17.73
N VAL A 681 -4.52 -1.06 -17.56
CA VAL A 681 -4.70 0.38 -17.34
C VAL A 681 -3.99 1.15 -18.45
N VAL A 682 -4.75 1.83 -19.30
CA VAL A 682 -4.22 2.69 -20.37
C VAL A 682 -4.10 4.12 -19.86
N VAL A 683 -2.89 4.66 -19.93
CA VAL A 683 -2.54 6.02 -19.56
C VAL A 683 -2.20 6.82 -20.81
N LEU A 684 -2.97 7.86 -21.10
CA LEU A 684 -2.70 8.80 -22.18
C LEU A 684 -2.06 10.08 -21.63
N ARG A 685 -0.90 10.46 -22.16
CA ARG A 685 -0.13 11.66 -21.80
C ARG A 685 0.26 12.45 -23.06
N PRO A 686 0.52 13.77 -22.96
CA PRO A 686 1.11 14.52 -24.06
C PRO A 686 2.46 13.90 -24.44
N HIS A 687 2.82 13.97 -25.73
CA HIS A 687 4.06 13.42 -26.24
C HIS A 687 5.25 14.15 -25.60
N GLU A 688 5.94 13.48 -24.67
CA GLU A 688 7.28 13.83 -24.22
C GLU A 688 8.18 12.65 -24.64
N PRO A 689 9.31 12.88 -25.32
CA PRO A 689 10.27 11.81 -25.59
C PRO A 689 10.81 11.32 -24.25
N ARG A 690 10.55 10.06 -23.90
CA ARG A 690 11.20 9.36 -22.79
C ARG A 690 11.87 8.12 -23.33
N GLU A 691 13.10 7.88 -22.90
CA GLU A 691 13.88 6.68 -23.19
C GLU A 691 13.06 5.40 -22.92
N GLU A 692 13.14 4.47 -23.86
CA GLU A 692 12.61 3.11 -23.70
C GLU A 692 13.38 2.40 -22.58
N SER A 693 12.86 2.46 -21.35
CA SER A 693 13.39 1.68 -20.23
C SER A 693 12.98 0.21 -20.38
N ARG A 694 13.83 -0.60 -21.03
CA ARG A 694 13.83 -2.05 -20.90
C ARG A 694 14.34 -2.42 -19.51
N THR A 695 13.45 -2.67 -18.56
CA THR A 695 13.80 -3.53 -17.41
C THR A 695 13.42 -4.96 -17.78
N MET A 696 14.35 -5.61 -18.50
CA MET A 696 14.35 -7.07 -18.69
C MET A 696 15.12 -7.69 -17.53
N GLY A 697 14.39 -8.28 -16.58
CA GLY A 697 14.94 -9.15 -15.55
C GLY A 697 14.07 -10.39 -15.47
N GLU A 698 14.59 -11.49 -16.02
CA GLU A 698 14.26 -12.90 -15.76
C GLU A 698 12.79 -13.28 -15.45
N ALA A 699 12.07 -13.77 -16.47
CA ALA A 699 10.90 -14.61 -16.26
C ALA A 699 10.77 -15.62 -17.41
N ARG A 700 11.13 -16.88 -17.12
CA ARG A 700 10.92 -18.05 -17.98
C ARG A 700 9.44 -18.42 -18.02
N ASP A 701 8.64 -17.75 -18.86
CA ASP A 701 7.35 -18.30 -19.29
C ASP A 701 6.91 -17.69 -20.63
N ARG A 702 6.85 -18.53 -21.67
CA ARG A 702 6.52 -18.14 -23.06
C ARG A 702 5.02 -17.82 -23.25
N SER A 703 4.18 -18.05 -22.24
CA SER A 703 2.72 -17.92 -22.32
C SER A 703 2.14 -16.53 -21.96
N ARG A 704 2.96 -15.55 -21.52
CA ARG A 704 2.47 -14.29 -20.91
C ARG A 704 2.53 -12.99 -21.75
N TRP A 705 2.80 -13.00 -23.06
CA TRP A 705 3.25 -11.77 -23.77
C TRP A 705 2.49 -11.29 -25.03
N ALA A 706 1.15 -11.34 -25.04
CA ALA A 706 0.36 -10.70 -26.11
C ALA A 706 0.19 -9.16 -25.96
N VAL A 707 0.40 -8.60 -24.76
CA VAL A 707 0.21 -7.15 -24.48
C VAL A 707 1.29 -6.27 -25.15
N LEU A 708 2.39 -6.84 -25.62
CA LEU A 708 3.51 -6.08 -26.19
C LEU A 708 3.16 -5.37 -27.52
N GLY A 709 2.14 -5.82 -28.28
CA GLY A 709 1.72 -5.15 -29.53
C GLY A 709 0.62 -4.08 -29.35
N TRP A 710 -0.13 -4.14 -28.25
CA TRP A 710 -1.37 -3.39 -28.09
C TRP A 710 -1.20 -1.86 -28.03
N PRO A 711 -0.14 -1.28 -27.42
CA PRO A 711 0.11 0.17 -27.48
C PRO A 711 0.33 0.70 -28.90
N ALA A 712 1.02 -0.07 -29.76
CA ALA A 712 1.26 0.29 -31.16
C ALA A 712 -0.03 0.16 -31.99
N VAL A 713 -0.81 -0.90 -31.78
CA VAL A 713 -2.13 -1.08 -32.40
C VAL A 713 -3.09 0.06 -32.01
N LEU A 714 -3.08 0.47 -30.74
CA LEU A 714 -3.90 1.57 -30.23
C LEU A 714 -3.50 2.90 -30.88
N LEU A 715 -2.20 3.19 -31.02
CA LEU A 715 -1.72 4.39 -31.70
C LEU A 715 -2.13 4.42 -33.18
N ILE A 716 -1.89 3.34 -33.92
CA ILE A 716 -2.24 3.26 -35.36
C ILE A 716 -3.73 3.56 -35.56
N ARG A 717 -4.60 3.01 -34.70
CA ARG A 717 -6.05 3.24 -34.79
C ARG A 717 -6.47 4.64 -34.32
N LEU A 718 -5.81 5.22 -33.31
CA LEU A 718 -6.06 6.61 -32.87
C LEU A 718 -5.63 7.63 -33.93
N TYR A 719 -4.49 7.43 -34.60
CA TYR A 719 -3.96 8.35 -35.62
C TYR A 719 -4.79 8.39 -36.91
N ARG A 720 -5.42 7.27 -37.29
CA ARG A 720 -6.34 7.23 -38.45
C ARG A 720 -7.52 8.21 -38.28
N ALA A 721 -7.94 8.51 -37.05
CA ALA A 721 -9.13 9.31 -36.74
C ALA A 721 -8.93 10.84 -36.63
N LEU A 722 -7.76 11.39 -36.99
CA LEU A 722 -7.48 12.83 -36.86
C LEU A 722 -8.27 13.71 -37.87
N PRO A 723 -8.76 14.90 -37.46
CA PRO A 723 -9.33 15.92 -38.36
C PRO A 723 -8.32 16.46 -39.38
N ALA A 724 -8.80 16.89 -40.57
CA ALA A 724 -7.96 17.28 -41.71
C ALA A 724 -6.95 18.42 -41.42
N ALA A 725 -7.32 19.44 -40.63
CA ALA A 725 -6.43 20.56 -40.30
C ALA A 725 -5.24 20.11 -39.41
N GLN A 726 -5.49 19.22 -38.44
CA GLN A 726 -4.43 18.67 -37.58
C GLN A 726 -3.49 17.74 -38.36
N ARG A 727 -3.99 17.12 -39.43
CA ARG A 727 -3.19 16.26 -40.31
C ARG A 727 -2.22 17.07 -41.18
N ARG A 728 -2.64 18.23 -41.69
CA ARG A 728 -1.75 19.15 -42.43
C ARG A 728 -0.56 19.59 -41.55
N GLU A 729 -0.83 19.97 -40.31
CA GLU A 729 0.20 20.39 -39.35
C GLU A 729 1.20 19.29 -39.02
N GLN A 730 0.72 18.05 -38.81
CA GLN A 730 1.57 16.88 -38.57
C GLN A 730 2.53 16.60 -39.74
N LEU A 731 2.03 16.72 -40.98
CA LEU A 731 2.83 16.49 -42.18
C LEU A 731 3.95 17.53 -42.27
N LEU A 732 3.65 18.80 -41.96
CA LEU A 732 4.65 19.87 -41.93
C LEU A 732 5.71 19.66 -40.83
N ASP A 733 5.34 19.25 -39.62
CA ASP A 733 6.31 18.98 -38.54
C ASP A 733 7.28 17.85 -38.90
N THR A 734 6.75 16.80 -39.52
CA THR A 734 7.55 15.66 -40.00
C THR A 734 8.45 16.10 -41.16
N ALA A 735 7.91 16.89 -42.09
CA ALA A 735 8.63 17.42 -43.24
C ALA A 735 9.82 18.31 -42.85
N VAL A 736 9.63 19.22 -41.89
CA VAL A 736 10.71 20.10 -41.36
C VAL A 736 11.92 19.26 -40.95
N THR A 737 11.70 18.21 -40.17
CA THR A 737 12.78 17.36 -39.65
C THR A 737 13.48 16.60 -40.78
N LEU A 738 12.70 15.99 -41.68
CA LEU A 738 13.25 15.19 -42.77
C LEU A 738 14.04 16.04 -43.78
N PHE A 739 13.51 17.21 -44.16
CA PHE A 739 14.19 18.13 -45.07
C PHE A 739 15.42 18.78 -44.44
N ALA A 740 15.42 19.02 -43.12
CA ALA A 740 16.61 19.51 -42.42
C ALA A 740 17.77 18.50 -42.49
N GLU A 741 17.47 17.20 -42.37
CA GLU A 741 18.48 16.14 -42.34
C GLU A 741 18.97 15.75 -43.74
N ARG A 742 18.05 15.65 -44.71
CA ARG A 742 18.32 15.06 -46.03
C ARG A 742 18.34 16.06 -47.18
N GLY A 743 18.00 17.32 -46.94
CA GLY A 743 17.82 18.33 -47.98
C GLY A 743 16.57 18.09 -48.83
N TYR A 744 16.28 19.02 -49.75
CA TYR A 744 15.14 18.88 -50.66
C TYR A 744 15.33 17.70 -51.61
N GLY A 745 16.47 17.61 -52.31
CA GLY A 745 16.76 16.51 -53.25
C GLY A 745 16.73 15.12 -52.60
N GLY A 746 17.28 14.97 -51.39
CA GLY A 746 17.47 13.66 -50.74
C GLY A 746 16.26 13.06 -50.03
N ALA A 747 15.24 13.83 -49.70
CA ALA A 747 14.05 13.32 -48.98
C ALA A 747 12.97 12.80 -49.96
N THR A 748 12.45 11.58 -49.78
CA THR A 748 11.35 11.08 -50.63
C THR A 748 9.97 11.23 -49.97
N THR A 749 8.91 11.33 -50.78
CA THR A 749 7.52 11.37 -50.30
C THR A 749 7.11 10.07 -49.60
N ALA A 750 7.66 8.93 -50.01
CA ALA A 750 7.47 7.64 -49.37
C ALA A 750 8.08 7.58 -47.95
N GLU A 751 9.29 8.13 -47.76
CA GLU A 751 9.91 8.25 -46.44
C GLU A 751 9.13 9.19 -45.54
N LEU A 752 8.66 10.31 -46.10
CA LEU A 752 7.83 11.26 -45.36
C LEU A 752 6.51 10.64 -44.90
N ALA A 753 5.87 9.84 -45.76
CA ALA A 753 4.65 9.12 -45.42
C ALA A 753 4.89 8.11 -44.30
N ARG A 754 5.98 7.35 -44.40
CA ARG A 754 6.39 6.37 -43.40
C ARG A 754 6.69 7.03 -42.05
N ALA A 755 7.43 8.13 -42.05
CA ALA A 755 7.76 8.89 -40.84
C ALA A 755 6.51 9.50 -40.19
N ALA A 756 5.56 9.98 -41.00
CA ALA A 756 4.30 10.53 -40.52
C ALA A 756 3.24 9.47 -40.15
N GLY A 757 3.50 8.18 -40.40
CA GLY A 757 2.56 7.09 -40.14
C GLY A 757 1.31 7.14 -41.04
N VAL A 758 1.44 7.67 -42.26
CA VAL A 758 0.37 7.80 -43.26
C VAL A 758 0.74 7.08 -44.56
N THR A 759 -0.24 6.87 -45.43
CA THR A 759 0.01 6.40 -46.80
C THR A 759 0.41 7.59 -47.67
N GLU A 760 1.31 7.39 -48.64
CA GLU A 760 1.80 8.44 -49.53
C GLU A 760 0.71 9.29 -50.22
N PRO A 761 -0.44 8.75 -50.67
CA PRO A 761 -1.53 9.55 -51.22
C PRO A 761 -2.11 10.61 -50.28
N ILE A 762 -1.95 10.45 -48.96
CA ILE A 762 -2.43 11.42 -47.97
C ILE A 762 -1.62 12.71 -48.05
N ILE A 763 -0.34 12.65 -48.40
CA ILE A 763 0.50 13.84 -48.58
C ILE A 763 -0.06 14.68 -49.73
N TYR A 764 -0.33 14.03 -50.87
CA TYR A 764 -0.87 14.68 -52.07
C TYR A 764 -2.27 15.27 -51.90
N ARG A 765 -3.04 14.79 -50.91
CA ARG A 765 -4.33 15.38 -50.55
C ARG A 765 -4.19 16.75 -49.87
N HIS A 766 -3.05 16.99 -49.22
CA HIS A 766 -2.79 18.23 -48.49
C HIS A 766 -1.83 19.17 -49.21
N PHE A 767 -0.91 18.63 -50.01
CA PHE A 767 0.11 19.40 -50.74
C PHE A 767 0.14 18.93 -52.18
N LYS A 768 0.11 19.85 -53.14
CA LYS A 768 0.01 19.50 -54.57
C LYS A 768 1.22 18.73 -55.06
N SER A 769 2.38 18.97 -54.46
CA SER A 769 3.64 18.32 -54.80
C SER A 769 4.60 18.33 -53.60
N LYS A 770 5.71 17.60 -53.71
CA LYS A 770 6.82 17.68 -52.76
C LYS A 770 7.38 19.11 -52.66
N LYS A 771 7.38 19.86 -53.78
CA LYS A 771 7.76 21.27 -53.82
C LYS A 771 6.80 22.15 -53.02
N ASP A 772 5.49 21.99 -53.21
CA ASP A 772 4.45 22.71 -52.46
C ASP A 772 4.56 22.47 -50.94
N LEU A 773 4.88 21.22 -50.54
CA LEU A 773 5.18 20.89 -49.16
C LEU A 773 6.46 21.58 -48.66
N PHE A 774 7.52 21.61 -49.47
CA PHE A 774 8.78 22.25 -49.09
C PHE A 774 8.66 23.78 -48.94
N VAL A 775 7.95 24.44 -49.86
CA VAL A 775 7.62 25.87 -49.77
C VAL A 775 6.81 26.16 -48.50
N ALA A 776 5.79 25.34 -48.20
CA ALA A 776 5.01 25.50 -46.98
C ALA A 776 5.83 25.30 -45.69
N VAL A 777 6.87 24.46 -45.73
CA VAL A 777 7.83 24.29 -44.64
C VAL A 777 8.70 25.54 -44.45
N ILE A 778 9.15 26.18 -45.54
CA ILE A 778 9.92 27.44 -45.48
C ILE A 778 9.07 28.55 -44.87
N ASP A 779 7.84 28.74 -45.37
CA ASP A 779 6.92 29.76 -44.87
C ASP A 779 6.61 29.55 -43.38
N ARG A 780 6.32 28.32 -42.96
CA ARG A 780 6.10 27.97 -41.55
C ARG A 780 7.33 28.23 -40.68
N THR A 781 8.52 27.94 -41.20
CA THR A 781 9.79 28.20 -40.48
C THR A 781 9.98 29.70 -40.26
N SER A 782 9.58 30.53 -41.23
CA SER A 782 9.56 31.98 -41.11
C SER A 782 8.67 32.46 -39.96
N GLU A 783 7.41 32.01 -39.94
CA GLU A 783 6.42 32.38 -38.92
C GLU A 783 6.88 31.99 -37.51
N LEU A 784 7.32 30.74 -37.33
CA LEU A 784 7.78 30.22 -36.05
C LEU A 784 9.02 30.95 -35.52
N THR A 785 9.87 31.46 -36.42
CA THR A 785 11.02 32.27 -36.02
C THR A 785 10.57 33.60 -35.45
N ILE A 786 9.75 34.34 -36.20
CA ILE A 786 9.31 35.68 -35.81
C ILE A 786 8.53 35.59 -34.50
N GLU A 787 7.64 34.61 -34.35
CA GLU A 787 6.92 34.37 -33.09
C GLU A 787 7.84 34.06 -31.91
N ARG A 788 8.94 33.34 -32.15
CA ARG A 788 9.91 33.00 -31.10
C ARG A 788 10.70 34.23 -30.69
N TRP A 789 11.18 35.01 -31.64
CA TRP A 789 11.86 36.26 -31.37
C TRP A 789 10.94 37.24 -30.65
N ASP A 790 9.70 37.43 -31.12
CA ASP A 790 8.76 38.35 -30.47
C ASP A 790 8.49 37.94 -29.00
N ARG A 791 8.26 36.64 -28.74
CA ARG A 791 8.11 36.14 -27.36
C ARG A 791 9.35 36.37 -26.50
N GLN A 792 10.55 36.10 -27.01
CA GLN A 792 11.79 36.27 -26.24
C GLN A 792 12.10 37.75 -25.97
N LEU A 793 11.74 38.62 -26.91
CA LEU A 793 11.99 40.05 -26.86
C LEU A 793 10.92 40.82 -26.08
N SER A 794 9.72 40.26 -25.89
CA SER A 794 8.62 40.89 -25.13
C SER A 794 8.96 41.25 -23.69
N SER A 795 9.94 40.55 -23.08
CA SER A 795 10.39 40.77 -21.69
C SER A 795 11.68 41.60 -21.58
N ALA A 796 12.10 42.25 -22.66
CA ALA A 796 13.20 43.20 -22.62
C ALA A 796 12.71 44.54 -22.03
N GLN A 797 13.46 45.11 -21.09
CA GLN A 797 13.11 46.33 -20.37
C GLN A 797 13.42 47.60 -21.16
N ASP A 798 14.39 47.55 -22.07
CA ASP A 798 14.78 48.66 -22.95
C ASP A 798 15.19 48.16 -24.34
N ALA A 799 15.32 49.07 -25.32
CA ALA A 799 15.66 48.68 -26.69
C ALA A 799 17.09 48.11 -26.81
N ALA A 800 18.02 48.52 -25.92
CA ALA A 800 19.36 47.93 -25.85
C ALA A 800 19.32 46.45 -25.47
N GLN A 801 18.59 46.10 -24.40
CA GLN A 801 18.43 44.73 -23.96
C GLN A 801 17.69 43.90 -25.01
N ARG A 802 16.73 44.50 -25.72
CA ARG A 802 16.03 43.84 -26.84
C ARG A 802 17.01 43.50 -27.97
N LEU A 803 17.86 44.44 -28.36
CA LEU A 803 18.87 44.22 -29.41
C LEU A 803 19.95 43.21 -28.99
N ARG A 804 20.44 43.29 -27.75
CA ARG A 804 21.38 42.30 -27.16
C ARG A 804 20.83 40.88 -27.21
N ARG A 805 19.56 40.71 -26.83
CA ARG A 805 18.90 39.41 -26.88
C ARG A 805 18.73 38.92 -28.32
N LEU A 806 18.40 39.79 -29.25
CA LEU A 806 18.29 39.43 -30.67
C LEU A 806 19.64 38.95 -31.23
N ILE A 807 20.74 39.64 -30.93
CA ILE A 807 22.11 39.24 -31.33
C ILE A 807 22.51 37.91 -30.64
N GLY A 808 22.18 37.74 -29.36
CA GLY A 808 22.56 36.58 -28.57
C GLY A 808 21.74 35.29 -28.80
N THR A 809 20.60 35.36 -29.49
CA THR A 809 19.64 34.23 -29.65
C THR A 809 19.64 33.63 -31.05
N ASN A 810 20.78 33.71 -31.77
CA ASN A 810 20.91 33.18 -33.11
C ASN A 810 20.35 31.75 -33.22
N PRO A 811 19.24 31.56 -33.96
CA PRO A 811 18.51 30.31 -33.93
C PRO A 811 19.30 29.14 -34.55
N MET A 812 20.27 29.44 -35.42
CA MET A 812 21.14 28.43 -36.05
C MET A 812 22.10 27.74 -35.07
N ILE A 813 22.39 28.35 -33.92
CA ILE A 813 23.39 27.83 -32.96
C ILE A 813 22.73 27.05 -31.82
N SER A 814 21.47 27.35 -31.50
CA SER A 814 20.73 26.68 -30.42
C SER A 814 20.40 25.21 -30.74
N ASP A 815 20.51 24.31 -29.74
CA ASP A 815 20.20 22.87 -29.89
C ASP A 815 18.77 22.61 -30.42
N LYS A 816 17.82 23.48 -30.07
CA LYS A 816 16.41 23.40 -30.50
C LYS A 816 16.12 24.12 -31.81
N GLY A 817 16.99 25.01 -32.28
CA GLY A 817 16.80 25.81 -33.49
C GLY A 817 17.58 25.28 -34.69
N ARG A 818 18.75 24.65 -34.46
CA ARG A 818 19.67 24.18 -35.49
C ARG A 818 19.01 23.25 -36.52
N GLY A 819 18.16 22.32 -36.08
CA GLY A 819 17.42 21.43 -36.98
C GLY A 819 16.41 22.18 -37.85
N ILE A 820 15.57 23.01 -37.24
CA ILE A 820 14.48 23.72 -37.95
C ILE A 820 15.06 24.74 -38.96
N TYR A 821 16.10 25.48 -38.55
CA TYR A 821 16.71 26.51 -39.39
C TYR A 821 17.60 25.97 -40.50
N ARG A 822 18.09 24.74 -40.37
CA ARG A 822 18.86 24.08 -41.43
C ARG A 822 18.05 23.93 -42.71
N VAL A 823 16.72 23.87 -42.62
CA VAL A 823 15.85 23.86 -43.81
C VAL A 823 16.03 25.12 -44.66
N ILE A 824 16.20 26.30 -44.03
CA ILE A 824 16.43 27.55 -44.77
C ILE A 824 17.77 27.52 -45.50
N LEU A 825 18.83 27.03 -44.85
CA LEU A 825 20.14 26.88 -45.48
C LEU A 825 20.12 25.87 -46.64
N GLN A 826 19.37 24.77 -46.50
CA GLN A 826 19.16 23.82 -47.58
C GLN A 826 18.37 24.44 -48.73
N ALA A 827 17.34 25.25 -48.42
CA ALA A 827 16.56 25.94 -49.44
C ALA A 827 17.41 26.95 -50.24
N MET A 828 18.40 27.60 -49.61
CA MET A 828 19.33 28.50 -50.31
C MET A 828 20.16 27.81 -51.39
N MET A 829 20.38 26.50 -51.29
CA MET A 829 21.06 25.70 -52.32
C MET A 829 20.15 25.38 -53.51
N GLU A 830 18.84 25.62 -53.39
CA GLU A 830 17.80 25.26 -54.37
C GLU A 830 17.18 26.52 -55.01
N ILE A 831 17.85 27.69 -54.94
CA ILE A 831 17.36 28.99 -55.43
C ILE A 831 17.19 29.07 -56.96
N GLU A 832 17.66 28.08 -57.69
CA GLU A 832 17.40 27.95 -59.13
C GLU A 832 15.92 27.69 -59.42
N ASP A 833 15.15 27.15 -58.45
CA ASP A 833 13.69 27.06 -58.56
C ASP A 833 13.02 28.38 -58.14
N PRO A 834 12.20 29.00 -59.02
CA PRO A 834 11.62 30.32 -58.77
C PRO A 834 10.65 30.34 -57.57
N ASP A 835 9.95 29.24 -57.28
CA ASP A 835 9.00 29.20 -56.15
C ASP A 835 9.74 29.15 -54.80
N ILE A 836 10.89 28.46 -54.78
CA ILE A 836 11.76 28.38 -53.60
C ILE A 836 12.47 29.72 -53.40
N LEU A 837 12.97 30.34 -54.48
CA LEU A 837 13.55 31.68 -54.43
C LEU A 837 12.57 32.70 -53.85
N GLU A 838 11.32 32.70 -54.31
CA GLU A 838 10.29 33.62 -53.81
C GLU A 838 10.00 33.38 -52.31
N ALA A 839 9.92 32.12 -51.88
CA ALA A 839 9.71 31.77 -50.47
C ALA A 839 10.87 32.25 -49.57
N ILE A 840 12.11 32.10 -50.03
CA ILE A 840 13.30 32.59 -49.31
C ILE A 840 13.33 34.12 -49.28
N GLN A 841 12.99 34.79 -50.39
CA GLN A 841 12.89 36.25 -50.42
C GLN A 841 11.86 36.74 -49.40
N ARG A 842 10.66 36.13 -49.35
CA ARG A 842 9.64 36.46 -48.34
C ARG A 842 10.17 36.26 -46.92
N HIS A 843 10.86 35.15 -46.65
CA HIS A 843 11.47 34.87 -45.36
C HIS A 843 12.49 35.95 -44.96
N ILE A 844 13.48 36.22 -45.81
CA ILE A 844 14.55 37.17 -45.53
C ILE A 844 14.00 38.60 -45.38
N THR A 845 13.06 39.02 -46.23
CA THR A 845 12.40 40.33 -46.11
C THR A 845 11.56 40.46 -44.83
N ALA A 846 10.93 39.38 -44.36
CA ALA A 846 10.20 39.39 -43.10
C ALA A 846 11.15 39.52 -41.89
N LEU A 847 12.28 38.81 -41.89
CA LEU A 847 13.32 38.97 -40.87
C LEU A 847 13.91 40.38 -40.90
N HIS A 848 14.26 40.91 -42.07
CA HIS A 848 14.82 42.25 -42.21
C HIS A 848 13.89 43.32 -41.63
N ARG A 849 12.60 43.30 -41.99
CA ARG A 849 11.60 44.22 -41.40
C ARG A 849 11.56 44.13 -39.87
N PHE A 850 11.56 42.92 -39.32
CA PHE A 850 11.54 42.72 -37.87
C PHE A 850 12.80 43.30 -37.19
N VAL A 851 13.99 43.10 -37.76
CA VAL A 851 15.25 43.65 -37.23
C VAL A 851 15.30 45.17 -37.37
N VAL A 852 14.84 45.71 -38.50
CA VAL A 852 14.76 47.17 -38.74
C VAL A 852 13.95 47.87 -37.65
N ASP A 853 12.79 47.33 -37.30
CA ASP A 853 11.95 47.90 -36.24
C ASP A 853 12.64 47.88 -34.87
N GLY A 854 13.42 46.83 -34.59
CA GLY A 854 14.23 46.75 -33.37
C GLY A 854 15.37 47.78 -33.34
N VAL A 855 16.10 47.92 -34.44
CA VAL A 855 17.22 48.87 -34.57
C VAL A 855 16.73 50.31 -34.51
N ARG A 856 15.63 50.64 -35.19
CA ARG A 856 15.05 52.00 -35.22
C ARG A 856 14.73 52.48 -33.80
N ARG A 857 14.07 51.66 -32.99
CA ARG A 857 13.78 51.97 -31.58
C ARG A 857 15.05 52.17 -30.75
N ALA A 858 16.06 51.32 -30.96
CA ALA A 858 17.33 51.44 -30.25
C ALA A 858 18.13 52.72 -30.63
N GLN A 859 18.02 53.17 -31.87
CA GLN A 859 18.56 54.45 -32.33
C GLN A 859 17.76 55.65 -31.78
N GLU A 860 16.44 55.55 -31.70
CA GLU A 860 15.57 56.57 -31.10
C GLU A 860 15.92 56.80 -29.62
N GLU A 861 16.12 55.72 -28.85
CA GLU A 861 16.46 55.77 -27.42
C GLU A 861 17.92 56.14 -27.10
N GLY A 862 18.77 56.24 -28.13
CA GLY A 862 20.18 56.64 -28.03
C GLY A 862 21.15 55.49 -27.67
N TRP A 863 20.70 54.24 -27.76
CA TRP A 863 21.49 53.05 -27.46
C TRP A 863 22.36 52.60 -28.63
N VAL A 864 21.91 52.84 -29.86
CA VAL A 864 22.64 52.53 -31.12
C VAL A 864 22.98 53.81 -31.85
N SER A 865 24.16 53.85 -32.48
CA SER A 865 24.60 54.99 -33.29
C SER A 865 23.62 55.32 -34.43
N ARG A 866 23.33 56.61 -34.63
CA ARG A 866 22.56 57.12 -35.78
C ARG A 866 23.41 57.43 -37.01
N ALA A 867 24.69 57.04 -37.01
CA ALA A 867 25.60 57.28 -38.14
C ALA A 867 25.17 56.55 -39.43
N PHE A 868 24.38 55.47 -39.32
CA PHE A 868 23.87 54.69 -40.45
C PHE A 868 22.35 54.50 -40.33
N SER A 869 21.66 54.28 -41.45
CA SER A 869 20.22 54.06 -41.43
C SER A 869 19.85 52.74 -40.71
N PRO A 870 18.64 52.65 -40.12
CA PRO A 870 18.15 51.41 -39.52
C PRO A 870 18.18 50.23 -40.49
N GLU A 871 17.90 50.48 -41.78
CA GLU A 871 17.83 49.47 -42.84
C GLU A 871 19.18 48.83 -43.11
N ILE A 872 20.23 49.64 -43.26
CA ILE A 872 21.59 49.15 -43.51
C ILE A 872 22.14 48.47 -42.25
N THR A 873 21.88 49.04 -41.08
CA THR A 873 22.30 48.44 -39.81
C THR A 873 21.66 47.06 -39.59
N ALA A 874 20.37 46.92 -39.89
CA ALA A 874 19.67 45.64 -39.82
C ALA A 874 20.23 44.60 -40.80
N TRP A 875 20.58 45.01 -42.04
CA TRP A 875 21.27 44.11 -42.97
C TRP A 875 22.62 43.66 -42.42
N THR A 876 23.44 44.55 -41.88
CA THR A 876 24.73 44.19 -41.28
C THR A 876 24.56 43.16 -40.17
N LEU A 877 23.56 43.34 -39.30
CA LEU A 877 23.25 42.38 -38.23
C LEU A 877 22.79 41.02 -38.77
N LEU A 878 21.98 40.99 -39.83
CA LEU A 878 21.56 39.74 -40.47
C LEU A 878 22.74 39.02 -41.15
N HIS A 879 23.63 39.74 -41.84
CA HIS A 879 24.83 39.16 -42.46
C HIS A 879 25.76 38.56 -41.40
N LEU A 880 26.01 39.30 -40.30
CA LEU A 880 26.81 38.82 -39.17
C LEU A 880 26.15 37.61 -38.49
N GLY A 881 24.83 37.63 -38.31
CA GLY A 881 24.08 36.52 -37.74
C GLY A 881 24.12 35.27 -38.62
N LEU A 882 23.95 35.41 -39.93
CA LEU A 882 24.04 34.30 -40.86
C LEU A 882 25.47 33.72 -40.89
N GLY A 883 26.50 34.57 -41.02
CA GLY A 883 27.90 34.15 -41.01
C GLY A 883 28.28 33.44 -39.71
N TYR A 884 27.95 34.03 -38.56
CA TYR A 884 28.20 33.42 -37.25
C TYR A 884 27.46 32.08 -37.09
N GLY A 885 26.20 32.00 -37.56
CA GLY A 885 25.38 30.79 -37.49
C GLY A 885 25.92 29.62 -38.33
N VAL A 886 26.52 29.91 -39.48
CA VAL A 886 27.08 28.89 -40.39
C VAL A 886 28.49 28.45 -39.96
N ILE A 887 29.34 29.38 -39.49
CA ILE A 887 30.73 29.08 -39.15
C ILE A 887 30.86 28.52 -37.72
N SER A 888 30.04 28.99 -36.76
CA SER A 888 30.15 28.55 -35.35
C SER A 888 30.03 27.02 -35.15
N PRO A 889 29.20 26.27 -35.88
CA PRO A 889 29.16 24.80 -35.81
C PRO A 889 30.43 24.08 -36.28
N LEU A 890 31.33 24.75 -37.02
CA LEU A 890 32.60 24.17 -37.47
C LEU A 890 33.63 24.02 -36.33
N ALA A 891 33.36 24.60 -35.15
CA ALA A 891 34.19 24.50 -33.95
C ALA A 891 35.66 24.90 -34.17
N ILE A 892 35.92 25.88 -35.04
CA ILE A 892 37.26 26.45 -35.25
C ILE A 892 37.71 27.15 -33.97
N GLU A 893 38.89 26.77 -33.46
CA GLU A 893 39.48 27.34 -32.25
C GLU A 893 39.69 28.86 -32.41
N GLY A 894 39.34 29.65 -31.39
CA GLY A 894 39.45 31.11 -31.41
C GLY A 894 38.38 31.86 -32.23
N HIS A 895 37.50 31.19 -32.98
CA HIS A 895 36.50 31.87 -33.82
C HIS A 895 35.32 32.48 -33.04
N ALA A 896 34.78 31.78 -32.04
CA ALA A 896 33.58 32.23 -31.33
C ALA A 896 33.90 32.99 -30.03
N ILE A 897 35.04 32.66 -29.42
CA ILE A 897 35.55 33.19 -28.15
C ILE A 897 37.07 33.26 -28.29
N ASP A 898 37.68 34.38 -27.89
CA ASP A 898 39.14 34.50 -27.83
C ASP A 898 39.73 33.86 -26.56
N ALA A 899 41.06 33.92 -26.42
CA ALA A 899 41.78 33.34 -25.28
C ALA A 899 41.41 34.00 -23.93
N ASP A 900 40.92 35.25 -23.97
CA ASP A 900 40.52 36.03 -22.79
C ASP A 900 39.03 35.85 -22.44
N GLY A 901 38.31 35.01 -23.19
CA GLY A 901 36.90 34.69 -22.94
C GLY A 901 35.91 35.68 -23.56
N VAL A 902 36.37 36.64 -24.37
CA VAL A 902 35.54 37.62 -25.07
C VAL A 902 34.89 36.95 -26.27
N ARG A 903 33.56 37.07 -26.38
CA ARG A 903 32.81 36.45 -27.48
C ARG A 903 32.64 37.45 -28.62
N VAL A 904 32.61 36.96 -29.86
CA VAL A 904 32.37 37.80 -31.06
C VAL A 904 31.08 38.63 -30.93
N ARG A 905 30.05 38.09 -30.30
CA ARG A 905 28.80 38.83 -30.03
C ARG A 905 29.01 40.05 -29.12
N ASP A 906 29.95 39.99 -28.19
CA ASP A 906 30.24 41.05 -27.22
C ASP A 906 30.99 42.20 -27.93
N VAL A 907 31.81 41.87 -28.93
CA VAL A 907 32.46 42.85 -29.83
C VAL A 907 31.42 43.55 -30.73
N ILE A 908 30.52 42.79 -31.35
CA ILE A 908 29.42 43.35 -32.18
C ILE A 908 28.56 44.30 -31.34
N GLU A 909 28.30 43.93 -30.08
CA GLU A 909 27.58 44.78 -29.15
C GLU A 909 28.31 46.10 -28.87
N GLN A 910 29.61 46.06 -28.61
CA GLN A 910 30.44 47.25 -28.34
C GLN A 910 30.57 48.19 -29.55
N MET A 911 30.74 47.64 -30.76
CA MET A 911 30.86 48.44 -31.99
C MET A 911 29.57 49.20 -32.33
N MET A 912 28.41 48.74 -31.83
CA MET A 912 27.10 49.33 -32.12
C MET A 912 26.70 50.44 -31.11
N LEU A 913 27.47 50.67 -30.03
CA LEU A 913 27.08 51.55 -28.92
C LEU A 913 27.00 53.04 -29.28
N GLY A 914 25.82 53.62 -29.03
CA GLY A 914 25.57 55.07 -29.02
C GLY A 914 26.14 55.78 -27.79
N GLU A 915 26.13 57.11 -27.81
CA GLU A 915 26.77 57.98 -26.80
C GLU A 915 26.24 57.74 -25.37
N LYS A 916 24.95 57.44 -25.23
CA LYS A 916 24.28 57.12 -23.96
C LYS A 916 24.72 55.78 -23.38
N ALA A 917 25.05 54.81 -24.25
CA ALA A 917 25.50 53.49 -23.84
C ALA A 917 26.98 53.52 -23.38
N ARG A 918 27.82 54.36 -24.01
CA ARG A 918 29.21 54.60 -23.58
C ARG A 918 29.28 55.21 -22.18
N LYS A 919 28.48 56.24 -21.91
CA LYS A 919 28.42 56.86 -20.57
C LYS A 919 28.06 55.87 -19.45
N ARG A 920 27.09 54.98 -19.71
CA ARG A 920 26.65 53.96 -18.75
C ARG A 920 27.72 52.87 -18.53
N GLN A 921 28.48 52.54 -19.58
CA GLN A 921 29.60 51.60 -19.49
C GLN A 921 30.76 52.20 -18.68
N ASP A 922 31.08 53.48 -18.87
CA ASP A 922 32.09 54.20 -18.09
C ASP A 922 31.72 54.29 -16.60
N GLU A 923 30.43 54.51 -16.28
CA GLU A 923 29.92 54.49 -14.90
C GLU A 923 30.03 53.10 -14.25
N MET A 924 29.75 52.03 -15.00
CA MET A 924 29.88 50.65 -14.52
C MET A 924 31.35 50.23 -14.31
N LEU A 925 32.26 50.67 -15.18
CA LEU A 925 33.70 50.41 -15.03
C LEU A 925 34.25 51.15 -13.80
N LYS A 926 33.84 52.40 -13.57
CA LYS A 926 34.19 53.15 -12.34
C LYS A 926 33.68 52.50 -11.05
N GLN A 927 32.53 51.82 -11.07
CA GLN A 927 32.02 51.07 -9.92
C GLN A 927 32.78 49.75 -9.66
N ARG A 928 33.42 49.19 -10.69
CA ARG A 928 34.15 47.91 -10.60
C ARG A 928 35.57 48.08 -10.08
N ASP A 929 36.19 49.23 -10.34
CA ASP A 929 37.55 49.57 -9.88
C ASP A 929 37.58 50.28 -8.50
N GLY A 930 36.42 50.64 -7.93
CA GLY A 930 36.31 51.31 -6.63
C GLY A 930 36.06 50.39 -5.42
N GLY A 931 36.18 49.06 -5.59
CA GLY A 931 35.88 48.05 -4.58
C GLY A 931 36.95 46.96 -4.43
N ALA A 932 38.19 47.24 -4.81
CA ALA A 932 39.36 46.40 -4.57
C ALA A 932 40.40 47.15 -3.73
#